data_AF-A0A938SS10-F1
#
_entry.id   AF-A0A938SS10-F1
#
_cell.length_a   1.000
_cell.length_b   1.000
_cell.length_c   1.000
_cell.angle_alpha   90.00
_cell.angle_beta   90.00
_cell.angle_gamma   90.00
#
_symmetry.space_group_name_H-M   'P 1'
#
loop_
_entity.id
_entity.type
_entity.pdbx_description
1 polymer ?
#
loop_
_entity_poly.entity_id
_entity_poly.type
_entity_poly.pdbx_seq_one_letter_code
_entity_poly.pdbx_strand_id
1 'polypeptide(L)'
;MIRRALLAVALGLTAPLSLAQPPEPAAVVRFDQLPPQVQLGLRVVAVQSALPVAPVVVIVPDAASYVERLAGWTREARYPILIDDGTPLAKEDVARFVRAFAPERVLLWSGASKDAEGERRGRVLAAVAAAWGAPPQADTWEALIGHWMAGKHTPFGVVVAHESDPSWTAAAALAAGRGQPVVWVEPPDRGTTGWSKPDRVDRFLEDLAAQLDGLKLPWRDLADAIEGVTLCLNTSPKVQASPASDREMIALTDQVGRLGSTGAPGPRWGWGGQVFGTAAQSAYRAMCALFLHPAPDAGRAWLFDGYRDQGTFAAFDATAAGDALTKAGWSAHVLDAPRSSREDWMRQVERGVNADLVMVNTSGNWDFFDLQPGQCRPTEVPTLGRPAMVHFVHSWSFQVGSRRDAIAGRWLEHGAYAYAGSVQEPFLQAFVPTPDVAQRMLSAAPWGASVRWEAGPFSKPWRIAVFGDPLITWSKRPPAATLDLPGATDLGQTMRHALGEQRFAEALPLLAALGRDGDVAKLAAALLRDRPEALTPTAAAACMMPLFRVGDVETMLKVAVRLGPDPATVVIDNPVALDALWHVAAPRLPTAADHALLYLLRNNIRLEQAGRDVTPLIGAWERVFGRGSGQSMVREVRDKVTRPEIRRELDSLYSGPRR
;
A
#
# COMPACT_ATOMS: atom_id res chain seq x y z
N MET A 1 -1.37 31.83 -39.20
CA MET A 1 -1.87 30.80 -40.13
C MET A 1 -1.43 29.44 -39.61
N ILE A 2 -2.35 28.64 -39.08
CA ILE A 2 -2.43 27.16 -39.19
C ILE A 2 -3.70 26.76 -38.44
N ARG A 3 -4.54 26.04 -39.17
CA ARG A 3 -5.94 25.73 -38.90
C ARG A 3 -6.09 24.52 -37.98
N ARG A 4 -7.17 24.58 -37.19
CA ARG A 4 -7.83 23.50 -36.46
C ARG A 4 -8.14 22.30 -37.37
N ALA A 5 -8.01 21.09 -36.84
CA ALA A 5 -8.62 19.89 -37.38
C ALA A 5 -9.61 19.31 -36.35
N LEU A 6 -10.89 19.33 -36.71
CA LEU A 6 -12.02 18.68 -36.03
C LEU A 6 -12.48 17.56 -36.97
N LEU A 7 -12.51 16.33 -36.49
CA LEU A 7 -13.04 15.18 -37.23
C LEU A 7 -14.49 14.96 -36.80
N ALA A 8 -15.41 15.10 -37.76
CA ALA A 8 -16.83 14.80 -37.60
C ALA A 8 -17.13 13.38 -38.11
N VAL A 9 -17.88 12.60 -37.32
CA VAL A 9 -18.49 11.34 -37.74
C VAL A 9 -20.00 11.56 -37.76
N ALA A 10 -20.65 11.23 -38.87
CA ALA A 10 -22.10 11.15 -38.98
C ALA A 10 -22.49 10.04 -39.96
N LEU A 11 -23.37 9.12 -39.53
CA LEU A 11 -24.72 8.94 -40.08
C LEU A 11 -25.40 7.66 -39.58
N GLY A 12 -26.67 7.80 -39.21
CA GLY A 12 -27.65 6.72 -39.33
C GLY A 12 -28.77 6.71 -38.29
N LEU A 13 -29.77 7.60 -38.43
CA LEU A 13 -31.22 7.30 -38.51
C LEU A 13 -32.09 8.50 -38.14
N THR A 14 -33.10 8.74 -38.98
CA THR A 14 -33.96 9.92 -39.07
C THR A 14 -35.12 9.89 -38.08
N ALA A 15 -35.25 10.93 -37.26
CA ALA A 15 -36.43 11.31 -36.49
C ALA A 15 -36.57 12.86 -36.53
N PRO A 16 -37.78 13.44 -36.36
CA PRO A 16 -38.05 14.82 -36.72
C PRO A 16 -37.25 15.81 -35.85
N LEU A 17 -36.66 16.79 -36.52
CA LEU A 17 -35.85 17.87 -35.96
C LEU A 17 -36.67 18.73 -34.97
N SER A 18 -36.58 18.40 -33.69
CA SER A 18 -36.56 19.45 -32.67
C SER A 18 -35.22 20.18 -32.86
N LEU A 19 -35.27 21.49 -33.08
CA LEU A 19 -34.08 22.34 -33.11
C LEU A 19 -33.45 22.32 -31.71
N ALA A 20 -32.60 21.32 -31.45
CA ALA A 20 -31.76 21.29 -30.27
C ALA A 20 -30.92 22.57 -30.30
N GLN A 21 -31.10 23.42 -29.30
CA GLN A 21 -30.22 24.55 -29.07
C GLN A 21 -28.77 24.03 -29.07
N PRO A 22 -27.82 24.74 -29.71
CA PRO A 22 -26.41 24.38 -29.58
C PRO A 22 -26.09 24.29 -28.07
N PRO A 23 -25.39 23.23 -27.62
CA PRO A 23 -25.05 23.09 -26.22
C PRO A 23 -24.37 24.38 -25.77
N GLU A 24 -24.92 25.00 -24.71
CA GLU A 24 -24.31 26.20 -24.13
C GLU A 24 -22.82 25.91 -23.90
N PRO A 25 -21.91 26.82 -24.29
CA PRO A 25 -20.50 26.65 -23.99
C PRO A 25 -20.38 26.47 -22.48
N ALA A 26 -19.87 25.30 -22.07
CA ALA A 26 -19.70 24.97 -20.66
C ALA A 26 -19.02 26.14 -19.95
N ALA A 27 -19.67 26.65 -18.91
CA ALA A 27 -19.17 27.79 -18.16
C ALA A 27 -17.74 27.49 -17.68
N VAL A 28 -16.80 28.39 -17.98
CA VAL A 28 -15.43 28.29 -17.47
C VAL A 28 -15.48 28.56 -15.97
N VAL A 29 -15.39 27.51 -15.16
CA VAL A 29 -15.32 27.62 -13.70
C VAL A 29 -13.93 28.09 -13.31
N ARG A 30 -13.83 29.15 -12.51
CA ARG A 30 -12.54 29.65 -12.03
C ARG A 30 -11.95 28.73 -10.97
N PHE A 31 -10.63 28.69 -10.85
CA PHE A 31 -9.94 27.85 -9.86
C PHE A 31 -10.40 28.10 -8.42
N ASP A 32 -10.59 29.37 -8.05
CA ASP A 32 -11.04 29.80 -6.71
C ASP A 32 -12.50 29.44 -6.40
N GLN A 33 -13.27 29.02 -7.41
CA GLN A 33 -14.65 28.56 -7.26
C GLN A 33 -14.76 27.03 -7.16
N LEU A 34 -13.65 26.31 -7.36
CA LEU A 34 -13.64 24.85 -7.21
C LEU A 34 -13.69 24.48 -5.71
N PRO A 35 -14.24 23.30 -5.36
CA PRO A 35 -14.16 22.80 -3.99
C PRO A 35 -12.69 22.71 -3.52
N PRO A 36 -12.38 23.02 -2.24
CA PRO A 36 -11.00 23.05 -1.74
C PRO A 36 -10.21 21.75 -2.00
N GLN A 37 -10.86 20.59 -1.85
CA GLN A 37 -10.23 19.29 -2.13
C GLN A 37 -9.78 19.14 -3.60
N VAL A 38 -10.52 19.74 -4.54
CA VAL A 38 -10.16 19.75 -5.96
C VAL A 38 -9.04 20.77 -6.20
N GLN A 39 -9.08 21.93 -5.55
CA GLN A 39 -8.00 22.93 -5.63
C GLN A 39 -6.66 22.34 -5.16
N LEU A 40 -6.64 21.68 -4.01
CA LEU A 40 -5.47 20.97 -3.49
C LEU A 40 -4.97 19.91 -4.48
N GLY A 41 -5.89 19.09 -5.00
CA GLY A 41 -5.60 18.08 -6.00
C GLY A 41 -4.91 18.62 -7.25
N LEU A 42 -5.44 19.71 -7.82
CA LEU A 42 -4.87 20.36 -8.99
C LEU A 42 -3.48 20.96 -8.71
N ARG A 43 -3.24 21.52 -7.51
CA ARG A 43 -1.90 22.00 -7.11
C ARG A 43 -0.90 20.84 -7.05
N VAL A 44 -1.30 19.70 -6.48
CA VAL A 44 -0.47 18.49 -6.43
C VAL A 44 -0.13 17.99 -7.84
N VAL A 45 -1.16 17.83 -8.69
CA VAL A 45 -1.00 17.35 -10.06
C VAL A 45 -0.11 18.28 -10.87
N ALA A 46 -0.23 19.61 -10.70
CA ALA A 46 0.60 20.59 -11.39
C ALA A 46 2.09 20.41 -11.07
N VAL A 47 2.45 20.23 -9.80
CA VAL A 47 3.84 19.99 -9.39
C VAL A 47 4.34 18.65 -9.89
N GLN A 48 3.56 17.57 -9.72
CA GLN A 48 3.95 16.23 -10.18
C GLN A 48 4.18 16.19 -11.69
N SER A 49 3.30 16.82 -12.47
CA SER A 49 3.39 16.84 -13.94
C SER A 49 4.55 17.70 -14.45
N ALA A 50 5.00 18.69 -13.67
CA ALA A 50 6.07 19.61 -14.05
C ALA A 50 7.47 19.05 -13.80
N LEU A 51 7.61 18.01 -12.98
CA LEU A 51 8.91 17.49 -12.53
C LEU A 51 9.23 16.16 -13.23
N PRO A 52 10.17 16.14 -14.20
CA PRO A 52 10.48 14.95 -14.98
C PRO A 52 10.99 13.77 -14.14
N VAL A 53 10.73 12.56 -14.64
CA VAL A 53 11.09 11.30 -13.99
C VAL A 53 11.90 10.44 -14.94
N ALA A 54 13.09 10.01 -14.53
CA ALA A 54 13.88 9.06 -15.28
C ALA A 54 13.28 7.65 -15.15
N PRO A 55 13.25 6.85 -16.22
CA PRO A 55 12.71 5.48 -16.21
C PRO A 55 13.72 4.50 -15.59
N VAL A 56 14.26 4.84 -14.43
CA VAL A 56 15.29 4.09 -13.71
C VAL A 56 14.86 3.92 -12.25
N VAL A 57 14.99 2.72 -11.72
CA VAL A 57 14.86 2.47 -10.27
C VAL A 57 16.24 2.28 -9.68
N VAL A 58 16.54 2.95 -8.58
CA VAL A 58 17.79 2.79 -7.83
C VAL A 58 17.51 2.03 -6.54
N ILE A 59 18.27 0.97 -6.27
CA ILE A 59 18.23 0.21 -5.03
C ILE A 59 19.46 0.58 -4.21
N VAL A 60 19.25 0.91 -2.94
CA VAL A 60 20.29 1.26 -1.97
C VAL A 60 20.24 0.30 -0.78
N PRO A 61 21.36 0.07 -0.06
CA PRO A 61 21.40 -0.88 1.04
C PRO A 61 20.80 -0.36 2.35
N ASP A 62 20.74 0.98 2.53
CA ASP A 62 20.38 1.59 3.82
C ASP A 62 19.83 3.01 3.68
N ALA A 63 19.39 3.56 4.82
CA ALA A 63 18.79 4.89 4.91
C ALA A 63 19.81 6.05 4.67
N ALA A 64 21.09 5.83 4.94
CA ALA A 64 22.15 6.81 4.70
C ALA A 64 22.39 7.01 3.20
N SER A 65 22.53 5.89 2.49
CA SER A 65 22.65 5.84 1.03
C SER A 65 21.37 6.37 0.37
N TYR A 66 20.21 6.12 0.97
CA TYR A 66 18.92 6.64 0.51
C TYR A 66 18.86 8.17 0.50
N VAL A 67 19.20 8.84 1.62
CA VAL A 67 19.17 10.31 1.67
C VAL A 67 20.25 10.93 0.78
N GLU A 68 21.40 10.28 0.64
CA GLU A 68 22.43 10.70 -0.32
C GLU A 68 21.92 10.68 -1.76
N ARG A 69 21.18 9.63 -2.16
CA ARG A 69 20.58 9.56 -3.49
C ARG A 69 19.43 10.55 -3.68
N LEU A 70 18.65 10.84 -2.62
CA LEU A 70 17.66 11.92 -2.66
C LEU A 70 18.30 13.28 -2.91
N ALA A 71 19.48 13.55 -2.35
CA ALA A 71 20.23 14.78 -2.61
C ALA A 71 20.73 14.90 -4.06
N GLY A 72 20.73 13.79 -4.81
CA GLY A 72 21.02 13.77 -6.25
C GLY A 72 19.80 14.05 -7.14
N TRP A 73 18.60 14.22 -6.58
CA TRP A 73 17.46 14.71 -7.34
C TRP A 73 17.64 16.17 -7.72
N THR A 74 16.98 16.56 -8.81
CA THR A 74 16.92 17.94 -9.31
C THR A 74 15.52 18.22 -9.85
N ARG A 75 15.26 19.46 -10.29
CA ARG A 75 14.00 19.80 -10.96
C ARG A 75 13.93 19.20 -12.36
N GLU A 76 15.06 18.84 -12.94
CA GLU A 76 15.21 18.32 -14.30
C GLU A 76 15.18 16.79 -14.34
N ALA A 77 15.56 16.13 -13.25
CA ALA A 77 15.57 14.67 -13.17
C ALA A 77 15.37 14.17 -11.73
N ARG A 78 14.38 13.30 -11.58
CA ARG A 78 14.15 12.50 -10.36
C ARG A 78 13.93 11.05 -10.74
N TYR A 79 14.08 10.15 -9.78
CA TYR A 79 13.96 8.71 -10.01
C TYR A 79 13.60 8.00 -8.70
N PRO A 80 12.82 6.91 -8.74
CA PRO A 80 12.54 6.12 -7.56
C PRO A 80 13.81 5.54 -6.92
N ILE A 81 13.88 5.60 -5.59
CA ILE A 81 14.96 5.03 -4.78
C ILE A 81 14.34 4.10 -3.75
N LEU A 82 14.74 2.83 -3.70
CA LEU A 82 14.21 1.85 -2.76
C LEU A 82 15.33 1.29 -1.89
N ILE A 83 15.02 1.01 -0.63
CA ILE A 83 15.97 0.38 0.30
C ILE A 83 15.76 -1.12 0.28
N ASP A 84 16.81 -1.88 -0.04
CA ASP A 84 16.87 -3.32 0.20
C ASP A 84 17.73 -3.56 1.45
N ASP A 85 17.08 -3.73 2.60
CA ASP A 85 17.72 -4.01 3.88
C ASP A 85 18.07 -5.51 4.06
N GLY A 86 17.98 -6.29 2.98
CA GLY A 86 18.25 -7.73 2.95
C GLY A 86 17.05 -8.58 3.35
N THR A 87 16.00 -8.01 3.95
CA THR A 87 14.82 -8.76 4.38
C THR A 87 13.99 -9.25 3.20
N PRO A 88 13.27 -10.39 3.33
CA PRO A 88 12.40 -10.87 2.27
C PRO A 88 11.30 -9.88 1.88
N LEU A 89 10.81 -9.10 2.84
CA LEU A 89 9.76 -8.10 2.59
C LEU A 89 10.28 -6.92 1.77
N ALA A 90 11.46 -6.37 2.08
CA ALA A 90 12.04 -5.29 1.28
C ALA A 90 12.30 -5.73 -0.17
N LYS A 91 12.76 -6.97 -0.38
CA LYS A 91 12.94 -7.54 -1.71
C LYS A 91 11.63 -7.66 -2.48
N GLU A 92 10.55 -8.11 -1.82
CA GLU A 92 9.24 -8.17 -2.46
C GLU A 92 8.68 -6.77 -2.73
N ASP A 93 8.87 -5.79 -1.84
CA ASP A 93 8.49 -4.39 -2.05
C ASP A 93 9.22 -3.79 -3.26
N VAL A 94 10.52 -4.05 -3.40
CA VAL A 94 11.32 -3.68 -4.59
C VAL A 94 10.74 -4.29 -5.85
N ALA A 95 10.56 -5.62 -5.87
CA ALA A 95 10.04 -6.31 -7.04
C ALA A 95 8.63 -5.82 -7.42
N ARG A 96 7.77 -5.58 -6.42
CA ARG A 96 6.42 -5.05 -6.60
C ARG A 96 6.44 -3.65 -7.19
N PHE A 97 7.28 -2.77 -6.68
CA PHE A 97 7.46 -1.43 -7.23
C PHE A 97 8.00 -1.49 -8.68
N VAL A 98 9.02 -2.32 -8.96
CA VAL A 98 9.59 -2.45 -10.31
C VAL A 98 8.55 -2.90 -11.32
N ARG A 99 7.72 -3.90 -10.98
CA ARG A 99 6.57 -4.30 -11.82
C ARG A 99 5.64 -3.13 -12.06
N ALA A 100 5.41 -2.32 -11.02
CA ALA A 100 4.50 -1.18 -11.08
C ALA A 100 4.99 -0.04 -11.97
N PHE A 101 6.19 0.41 -11.70
CA PHE A 101 6.83 1.53 -12.37
C PHE A 101 7.29 1.18 -13.79
N ALA A 102 7.63 -0.09 -14.04
CA ALA A 102 8.14 -0.60 -15.31
C ALA A 102 9.36 0.20 -15.85
N PRO A 103 10.47 0.25 -15.08
CA PRO A 103 11.66 0.99 -15.50
C PRO A 103 12.36 0.34 -16.70
N GLU A 104 13.13 1.14 -17.43
CA GLU A 104 14.08 0.67 -18.44
C GLU A 104 15.31 0.02 -17.80
N ARG A 105 15.74 0.51 -16.63
CA ARG A 105 16.88 -0.03 -15.87
C ARG A 105 16.60 -0.08 -14.38
N VAL A 106 17.13 -1.10 -13.73
CA VAL A 106 17.22 -1.18 -12.26
C VAL A 106 18.69 -1.19 -11.89
N LEU A 107 19.10 -0.21 -11.09
CA LEU A 107 20.48 0.03 -10.72
C LEU A 107 20.69 -0.25 -9.24
N LEU A 108 21.76 -0.95 -8.89
CA LEU A 108 22.21 -1.14 -7.52
C LEU A 108 23.29 -0.12 -7.18
N TRP A 109 23.06 0.65 -6.12
CA TRP A 109 24.02 1.60 -5.58
C TRP A 109 24.81 0.97 -4.43
N SER A 110 26.14 1.05 -4.50
CA SER A 110 27.05 0.46 -3.50
C SER A 110 27.90 1.50 -2.76
N GLY A 111 27.65 2.80 -2.97
CA GLY A 111 28.36 3.86 -2.26
C GLY A 111 28.04 3.81 -0.77
N ALA A 112 29.03 3.49 0.06
CA ALA A 112 28.86 3.45 1.51
C ALA A 112 28.85 4.88 2.07
N SER A 113 27.67 5.38 2.44
CA SER A 113 27.56 6.57 3.29
C SER A 113 27.64 6.15 4.74
N LYS A 114 28.65 6.62 5.47
CA LYS A 114 28.67 6.47 6.94
C LYS A 114 27.61 7.41 7.51
N ASP A 115 26.61 6.84 8.17
CA ASP A 115 25.64 7.62 8.94
C ASP A 115 26.31 8.11 10.23
N ALA A 116 26.41 9.43 10.39
CA ALA A 116 26.68 10.04 11.68
C ALA A 116 25.31 10.34 12.33
N GLU A 117 24.94 9.51 13.29
CA GLU A 117 23.75 9.70 14.13
C GLU A 117 23.90 11.05 14.87
N GLY A 118 23.23 12.10 14.35
CA GLY A 118 23.35 13.47 14.88
C GLY A 118 23.14 14.60 13.85
N GLU A 119 23.30 14.33 12.55
CA GLU A 119 23.15 15.35 11.48
C GLU A 119 21.87 15.17 10.64
N ARG A 120 20.92 14.34 11.08
CA ARG A 120 19.78 13.89 10.25
C ARG A 120 18.91 15.04 9.74
N ARG A 121 18.54 16.00 10.60
CA ARG A 121 17.71 17.16 10.18
C ARG A 121 18.39 17.97 9.08
N GLY A 122 19.68 18.25 9.25
CA GLY A 122 20.49 19.01 8.29
C GLY A 122 20.64 18.26 6.96
N ARG A 123 20.92 16.95 6.99
CA ARG A 123 20.99 16.11 5.78
C ARG A 123 19.67 16.06 5.01
N VAL A 124 18.54 15.91 5.72
CA VAL A 124 17.22 15.94 5.09
C VAL A 124 16.96 17.30 4.45
N LEU A 125 17.21 18.40 5.17
CA LEU A 125 17.03 19.74 4.61
C LEU A 125 17.92 19.97 3.39
N ALA A 126 19.20 19.58 3.44
CA ALA A 126 20.12 19.70 2.33
C ALA A 126 19.68 18.89 1.10
N ALA A 127 19.18 17.66 1.31
CA ALA A 127 18.65 16.83 0.23
C ALA A 127 17.40 17.46 -0.41
N VAL A 128 16.50 18.02 0.40
CA VAL A 128 15.30 18.72 -0.10
C VAL A 128 15.68 20.01 -0.84
N ALA A 129 16.63 20.78 -0.32
CA ALA A 129 17.16 21.97 -0.96
C ALA A 129 17.78 21.65 -2.33
N ALA A 130 18.63 20.60 -2.39
CA ALA A 130 19.24 20.13 -3.62
C ALA A 130 18.20 19.69 -4.67
N ALA A 131 17.19 18.90 -4.26
CA ALA A 131 16.10 18.46 -5.13
C ALA A 131 15.34 19.61 -5.81
N TRP A 132 15.33 20.78 -5.19
CA TRP A 132 14.65 21.98 -5.69
C TRP A 132 15.59 23.06 -6.24
N GLY A 133 16.86 22.71 -6.45
CA GLY A 133 17.88 23.61 -7.00
C GLY A 133 18.10 24.86 -6.14
N ALA A 134 17.87 24.74 -4.83
CA ALA A 134 18.15 25.83 -3.90
C ALA A 134 19.67 25.96 -3.70
N PRO A 135 20.17 27.18 -3.52
CA PRO A 135 21.59 27.41 -3.32
C PRO A 135 22.04 26.83 -1.95
N PRO A 136 23.32 26.49 -1.77
CA PRO A 136 23.82 25.89 -0.51
C PRO A 136 23.55 26.73 0.75
N GLN A 137 23.32 28.04 0.60
CA GLN A 137 22.98 28.96 1.69
C GLN A 137 21.52 28.83 2.15
N ALA A 138 20.68 28.06 1.45
CA ALA A 138 19.32 27.73 1.88
C ALA A 138 19.35 26.60 2.93
N ASP A 139 20.04 26.84 4.03
CA ASP A 139 20.28 25.90 5.13
C ASP A 139 19.23 25.97 6.25
N THR A 140 18.15 26.72 6.02
CA THR A 140 16.96 26.80 6.89
C THR A 140 15.68 26.61 6.07
N TRP A 141 14.61 26.17 6.73
CA TRP A 141 13.29 26.09 6.08
C TRP A 141 12.78 27.45 5.62
N GLU A 142 13.06 28.53 6.35
CA GLU A 142 12.67 29.89 5.95
C GLU A 142 13.34 30.29 4.62
N ALA A 143 14.65 30.08 4.49
CA ALA A 143 15.37 30.38 3.25
C ALA A 143 14.88 29.51 2.08
N LEU A 144 14.65 28.21 2.32
CA LEU A 144 14.18 27.29 1.29
C LEU A 144 12.74 27.61 0.83
N ILE A 145 11.84 27.93 1.76
CA ILE A 145 10.48 28.39 1.43
C ILE A 145 10.54 29.69 0.63
N GLY A 146 11.42 30.64 1.02
CA GLY A 146 11.65 31.86 0.25
C GLY A 146 12.06 31.59 -1.19
N HIS A 147 12.99 30.63 -1.40
CA HIS A 147 13.40 30.18 -2.73
C HIS A 147 12.24 29.56 -3.53
N TRP A 148 11.44 28.69 -2.91
CA TRP A 148 10.25 28.11 -3.54
C TRP A 148 9.24 29.16 -3.99
N MET A 149 8.92 30.11 -3.11
CA MET A 149 7.96 31.17 -3.40
C MET A 149 8.46 32.08 -4.54
N ALA A 150 9.76 32.42 -4.57
CA ALA A 150 10.36 33.15 -5.69
C ALA A 150 10.28 32.35 -7.01
N GLY A 151 10.39 31.02 -6.93
CA GLY A 151 10.18 30.07 -8.02
C GLY A 151 8.72 29.77 -8.36
N LYS A 152 7.75 30.49 -7.77
CA LYS A 152 6.29 30.28 -7.91
C LYS A 152 5.81 28.89 -7.48
N HIS A 153 6.51 28.27 -6.55
CA HIS A 153 6.08 27.06 -5.86
C HIS A 153 5.57 27.41 -4.47
N THR A 154 4.28 27.18 -4.23
CA THR A 154 3.68 27.29 -2.90
C THR A 154 3.49 25.89 -2.34
N PRO A 155 4.17 25.50 -1.25
CA PRO A 155 3.97 24.20 -0.61
C PRO A 155 2.47 23.97 -0.34
N PHE A 156 1.99 22.75 -0.62
CA PHE A 156 0.59 22.34 -0.44
C PHE A 156 0.38 21.41 0.77
N GLY A 157 1.42 21.22 1.57
CA GLY A 157 1.35 20.41 2.77
C GLY A 157 2.68 20.42 3.53
N VAL A 158 2.68 19.73 4.66
CA VAL A 158 3.82 19.55 5.56
C VAL A 158 4.03 18.06 5.81
N VAL A 159 5.27 17.69 6.10
CA VAL A 159 5.60 16.35 6.57
C VAL A 159 6.07 16.41 8.01
N VAL A 160 5.48 15.60 8.88
CA VAL A 160 5.83 15.51 10.30
C VAL A 160 6.73 14.29 10.50
N ALA A 161 7.85 14.48 11.19
CA ALA A 161 8.79 13.40 11.48
C ALA A 161 9.38 13.53 12.89
N HIS A 162 10.01 12.47 13.36
CA HIS A 162 10.83 12.47 14.56
C HIS A 162 12.19 11.87 14.21
N GLU A 163 13.28 12.41 14.78
CA GLU A 163 14.63 12.00 14.39
C GLU A 163 14.85 10.51 14.61
N SER A 164 14.53 9.98 15.77
CA SER A 164 14.72 8.56 16.08
C SER A 164 13.71 7.61 15.41
N ASP A 165 12.72 8.13 14.67
CA ASP A 165 11.69 7.28 14.07
C ASP A 165 12.12 6.83 12.66
N PRO A 166 12.22 5.52 12.37
CA PRO A 166 12.68 5.03 11.06
C PRO A 166 11.82 5.48 9.88
N SER A 167 10.60 5.97 10.13
CA SER A 167 9.71 6.52 9.11
C SER A 167 10.18 7.87 8.55
N TRP A 168 11.22 8.49 9.12
CA TRP A 168 11.81 9.74 8.58
C TRP A 168 12.25 9.61 7.11
N THR A 169 12.54 8.40 6.64
CA THR A 169 12.86 8.12 5.23
C THR A 169 11.70 8.44 4.28
N ALA A 170 10.45 8.22 4.71
CA ALA A 170 9.29 8.72 3.99
C ALA A 170 9.23 10.25 4.03
N ALA A 171 9.54 10.86 5.19
CA ALA A 171 9.53 12.30 5.34
C ALA A 171 10.49 13.00 4.38
N ALA A 172 11.72 12.50 4.30
CA ALA A 172 12.75 13.02 3.40
C ALA A 172 12.30 12.96 1.93
N ALA A 173 11.77 11.81 1.50
CA ALA A 173 11.34 11.65 0.11
C ALA A 173 10.10 12.49 -0.23
N LEU A 174 9.07 12.51 0.63
CA LEU A 174 7.87 13.30 0.38
C LEU A 174 8.20 14.80 0.34
N ALA A 175 9.02 15.28 1.28
CA ALA A 175 9.51 16.65 1.28
C ALA A 175 10.28 17.02 0.01
N ALA A 176 11.24 16.18 -0.40
CA ALA A 176 12.04 16.39 -1.61
C ALA A 176 11.18 16.27 -2.89
N GLY A 177 10.24 15.32 -2.92
CA GLY A 177 9.42 15.03 -4.09
C GLY A 177 8.28 16.03 -4.32
N ARG A 178 7.79 16.68 -3.27
CA ARG A 178 6.65 17.61 -3.33
C ARG A 178 7.01 19.07 -3.05
N GLY A 179 8.23 19.33 -2.56
CA GLY A 179 8.65 20.66 -2.13
C GLY A 179 7.85 21.07 -0.90
N GLN A 180 7.97 20.27 0.16
CA GLN A 180 7.24 20.46 1.42
C GLN A 180 8.23 20.58 2.58
N PRO A 181 7.97 21.44 3.57
CA PRO A 181 8.79 21.51 4.77
C PRO A 181 8.60 20.26 5.62
N VAL A 182 9.66 19.87 6.35
CA VAL A 182 9.60 18.86 7.40
C VAL A 182 9.60 19.54 8.76
N VAL A 183 8.56 19.28 9.56
CA VAL A 183 8.49 19.68 10.96
C VAL A 183 8.85 18.49 11.85
N TRP A 184 9.66 18.74 12.87
CA TRP A 184 10.19 17.70 13.76
C TRP A 184 9.48 17.79 15.11
N VAL A 185 8.57 16.85 15.38
CA VAL A 185 7.67 16.88 16.55
C VAL A 185 7.74 15.55 17.29
N GLU A 186 7.65 15.58 18.62
CA GLU A 186 7.56 14.36 19.44
C GLU A 186 6.21 13.68 19.21
N PRO A 187 6.17 12.39 18.82
CA PRO A 187 4.90 11.70 18.63
C PRO A 187 4.14 11.54 19.97
N PRO A 188 2.80 11.50 19.95
CA PRO A 188 2.01 11.38 21.18
C PRO A 188 2.25 10.04 21.90
N ASP A 189 2.63 8.99 21.17
CA ASP A 189 3.15 7.75 21.72
C ASP A 189 4.10 7.04 20.74
N ARG A 190 4.64 5.90 21.17
CA ARG A 190 5.47 5.01 20.35
C ARG A 190 4.71 3.70 20.17
N GLY A 191 4.50 3.29 18.93
CA GLY A 191 3.79 2.06 18.57
C GLY A 191 2.76 2.30 17.46
N THR A 192 2.24 1.24 16.86
CA THR A 192 1.36 1.35 15.67
C THR A 192 0.05 0.57 15.81
N THR A 193 -0.22 0.05 17.02
CA THR A 193 -1.36 -0.83 17.32
C THR A 193 -2.20 -0.34 18.51
N GLY A 194 -1.61 0.52 19.34
CA GLY A 194 -2.19 1.04 20.57
C GLY A 194 -3.16 2.20 20.31
N TRP A 195 -3.33 3.03 21.33
CA TRP A 195 -4.06 4.29 21.25
C TRP A 195 -3.34 5.35 22.08
N SER A 196 -3.47 6.60 21.65
CA SER A 196 -2.93 7.76 22.35
C SER A 196 -3.94 8.33 23.34
N LYS A 197 -3.44 8.85 24.47
CA LYS A 197 -4.25 9.61 25.42
C LYS A 197 -4.53 11.02 24.89
N PRO A 198 -5.70 11.63 25.22
CA PRO A 198 -6.09 12.93 24.67
C PRO A 198 -5.07 14.03 24.98
N ASP A 199 -4.56 14.09 26.22
CA ASP A 199 -3.60 15.11 26.66
C ASP A 199 -2.25 15.04 25.93
N ARG A 200 -1.84 13.84 25.48
CA ARG A 200 -0.63 13.67 24.66
C ARG A 200 -0.86 14.10 23.22
N VAL A 201 -2.04 13.81 22.68
CA VAL A 201 -2.41 14.27 21.34
C VAL A 201 -2.58 15.78 21.30
N ASP A 202 -3.21 16.37 22.31
CA ASP A 202 -3.39 17.83 22.38
C ASP A 202 -2.03 18.55 22.41
N ARG A 203 -1.07 18.09 23.22
CA ARG A 203 0.32 18.60 23.18
C ARG A 203 0.97 18.43 21.82
N PHE A 204 0.81 17.28 21.19
CA PHE A 204 1.32 17.04 19.84
C PHE A 204 0.73 18.00 18.81
N LEU A 205 -0.58 18.29 18.89
CA LEU A 205 -1.26 19.25 18.00
C LEU A 205 -0.82 20.68 18.26
N GLU A 206 -0.61 21.06 19.52
CA GLU A 206 -0.05 22.36 19.91
C GLU A 206 1.36 22.55 19.37
N ASP A 207 2.23 21.55 19.52
CA ASP A 207 3.59 21.58 18.99
C ASP A 207 3.60 21.64 17.45
N LEU A 208 2.73 20.87 16.79
CA LEU A 208 2.56 20.92 15.34
C LEU A 208 2.10 22.31 14.88
N ALA A 209 1.10 22.90 15.55
CA ALA A 209 0.60 24.24 15.24
C ALA A 209 1.70 25.30 15.41
N ALA A 210 2.49 25.21 16.48
CA ALA A 210 3.62 26.12 16.72
C ALA A 210 4.69 26.00 15.62
N GLN A 211 5.01 24.78 15.17
CA GLN A 211 5.92 24.56 14.05
C GLN A 211 5.36 25.13 12.74
N LEU A 212 4.07 24.94 12.46
CA LEU A 212 3.40 25.48 11.28
C LEU A 212 3.38 27.02 11.26
N ASP A 213 3.06 27.65 12.39
CA ASP A 213 3.12 29.11 12.53
C ASP A 213 4.55 29.63 12.27
N GLY A 214 5.57 28.88 12.68
CA GLY A 214 6.98 29.19 12.41
C GLY A 214 7.38 29.16 10.92
N LEU A 215 6.64 28.43 10.08
CA LEU A 215 6.89 28.40 8.62
C LEU A 215 6.42 29.67 7.90
N LYS A 216 5.61 30.52 8.56
CA LYS A 216 5.05 31.76 8.00
C LYS A 216 4.25 31.52 6.70
N LEU A 217 3.58 30.37 6.60
CA LEU A 217 2.68 30.01 5.51
C LEU A 217 1.23 29.93 6.04
N PRO A 218 0.21 30.33 5.27
CA PRO A 218 -1.19 30.11 5.62
C PRO A 218 -1.50 28.61 5.77
N TRP A 219 -2.26 28.22 6.80
CA TRP A 219 -2.64 26.82 7.08
C TRP A 219 -3.93 26.64 7.89
N ARG A 220 -4.61 27.70 8.33
CA ARG A 220 -5.70 27.61 9.32
C ARG A 220 -7.08 27.39 8.69
N ASP A 221 -7.20 27.52 7.38
CA ASP A 221 -8.42 27.32 6.62
C ASP A 221 -8.21 26.40 5.42
N LEU A 222 -9.30 25.82 4.91
CA LEU A 222 -9.25 25.12 3.63
C LEU A 222 -8.93 26.10 2.49
N ALA A 223 -8.24 25.61 1.47
CA ALA A 223 -7.63 26.38 0.37
C ALA A 223 -6.46 27.29 0.77
N ASP A 224 -5.92 27.15 1.99
CA ASP A 224 -4.66 27.79 2.38
C ASP A 224 -3.43 27.18 1.67
N ALA A 225 -2.25 27.73 1.95
CA ALA A 225 -1.02 27.15 1.43
C ALA A 225 -0.86 25.70 1.91
N ILE A 226 -0.88 25.43 3.22
CA ILE A 226 -0.70 24.09 3.77
C ILE A 226 -2.06 23.43 4.07
N GLU A 227 -2.38 22.36 3.35
CA GLU A 227 -3.64 21.61 3.55
C GLU A 227 -3.41 20.09 3.71
N GLY A 228 -2.27 19.56 3.26
CA GLY A 228 -1.89 18.16 3.49
C GLY A 228 -0.95 18.00 4.69
N VAL A 229 -1.22 17.02 5.55
CA VAL A 229 -0.32 16.66 6.66
C VAL A 229 0.04 15.17 6.60
N THR A 230 1.31 14.85 6.37
CA THR A 230 1.77 13.46 6.42
C THR A 230 2.52 13.18 7.71
N LEU A 231 2.00 12.29 8.54
CA LEU A 231 2.64 11.82 9.77
C LEU A 231 3.59 10.67 9.44
N CYS A 232 4.88 10.94 9.29
CA CYS A 232 5.91 9.92 9.13
C CYS A 232 6.42 9.47 10.50
N LEU A 233 5.54 8.79 11.25
CA LEU A 233 5.71 8.44 12.66
C LEU A 233 5.12 7.05 12.97
N ASN A 234 5.89 6.22 13.68
CA ASN A 234 5.41 5.00 14.35
C ASN A 234 4.65 5.37 15.64
N THR A 235 3.49 6.00 15.47
CA THR A 235 2.53 6.38 16.53
C THR A 235 1.18 5.69 16.35
N SER A 236 0.42 5.57 17.42
CA SER A 236 -0.87 4.87 17.39
C SER A 236 -1.86 5.58 16.45
N PRO A 237 -2.61 4.84 15.61
CA PRO A 237 -3.58 5.45 14.69
C PRO A 237 -4.88 5.87 15.41
N LYS A 238 -5.05 5.47 16.67
CA LYS A 238 -6.24 5.72 17.51
C LYS A 238 -5.95 6.77 18.55
N VAL A 239 -6.94 7.63 18.79
CA VAL A 239 -6.95 8.57 19.90
C VAL A 239 -8.20 8.33 20.72
N GLN A 240 -8.07 8.32 22.03
CA GLN A 240 -9.22 8.31 22.92
C GLN A 240 -10.00 9.62 22.76
N ALA A 241 -11.31 9.56 22.50
CA ALA A 241 -12.12 10.73 22.18
C ALA A 241 -12.35 11.65 23.41
N SER A 242 -12.38 11.07 24.61
CA SER A 242 -12.57 11.81 25.86
C SER A 242 -11.87 11.10 27.02
N PRO A 243 -11.24 11.85 27.97
CA PRO A 243 -10.69 11.27 29.19
C PRO A 243 -11.72 10.50 30.04
N ALA A 244 -13.01 10.79 29.86
CA ALA A 244 -14.10 10.17 30.63
C ALA A 244 -14.54 8.80 30.08
N SER A 245 -14.09 8.41 28.89
CA SER A 245 -14.47 7.13 28.25
C SER A 245 -13.29 6.53 27.51
N ASP A 246 -12.81 5.37 27.98
CA ASP A 246 -11.83 4.55 27.27
C ASP A 246 -12.47 3.75 26.11
N ARG A 247 -13.79 3.90 25.90
CA ARG A 247 -14.53 3.14 24.90
C ARG A 247 -14.66 3.87 23.58
N GLU A 248 -14.54 5.18 23.54
CA GLU A 248 -14.69 5.94 22.30
C GLU A 248 -13.33 6.33 21.74
N MET A 249 -13.05 5.87 20.52
CA MET A 249 -11.83 6.14 19.79
C MET A 249 -12.16 6.91 18.51
N ILE A 250 -11.27 7.82 18.14
CA ILE A 250 -11.25 8.50 16.84
C ILE A 250 -9.91 8.21 16.14
N ALA A 251 -9.84 8.47 14.84
CA ALA A 251 -8.59 8.34 14.10
C ALA A 251 -7.69 9.57 14.31
N LEU A 252 -6.41 9.35 14.66
CA LEU A 252 -5.42 10.41 14.80
C LEU A 252 -5.33 11.27 13.54
N THR A 253 -5.34 10.63 12.37
CA THR A 253 -5.23 11.31 11.08
C THR A 253 -6.45 12.17 10.74
N ASP A 254 -7.61 11.95 11.36
CA ASP A 254 -8.75 12.86 11.23
C ASP A 254 -8.64 14.08 12.16
N GLN A 255 -8.02 13.89 13.33
CA GLN A 255 -7.80 14.96 14.30
C GLN A 255 -6.74 15.96 13.83
N VAL A 256 -5.64 15.48 13.22
CA VAL A 256 -4.49 16.34 12.81
C VAL A 256 -4.85 17.43 11.81
N GLY A 257 -5.89 17.23 10.99
CA GLY A 257 -6.36 18.22 10.01
C GLY A 257 -7.38 19.21 10.54
N ARG A 258 -7.49 19.39 11.87
CA ARG A 258 -8.50 20.22 12.53
C ARG A 258 -7.91 21.17 13.55
N LEU A 259 -8.57 22.30 13.75
CA LEU A 259 -8.25 23.22 14.84
C LEU A 259 -8.81 22.67 16.17
N GLY A 260 -8.43 23.28 17.30
CA GLY A 260 -8.92 22.91 18.62
C GLY A 260 -8.23 21.69 19.22
N SER A 261 -8.87 21.08 20.22
CA SER A 261 -8.34 19.93 20.96
C SER A 261 -9.12 18.66 20.65
N THR A 262 -8.64 17.52 21.15
CA THR A 262 -9.30 16.21 21.03
C THR A 262 -10.71 16.25 21.62
N GLY A 263 -10.88 16.91 22.78
CA GLY A 263 -12.18 17.02 23.46
C GLY A 263 -13.12 18.10 22.89
N ALA A 264 -12.58 19.07 22.16
CA ALA A 264 -13.34 20.16 21.54
C ALA A 264 -12.78 20.45 20.14
N PRO A 265 -12.98 19.54 19.18
CA PRO A 265 -12.44 19.67 17.84
C PRO A 265 -13.14 20.83 17.11
N GLY A 266 -12.32 21.68 16.50
CA GLY A 266 -12.73 22.81 15.68
C GLY A 266 -12.93 22.44 14.20
N PRO A 267 -13.03 23.46 13.33
CA PRO A 267 -13.19 23.26 11.89
C PRO A 267 -11.97 22.55 11.28
N ARG A 268 -12.20 21.92 10.14
CA ARG A 268 -11.15 21.32 9.32
C ARG A 268 -10.36 22.42 8.62
N TRP A 269 -9.03 22.31 8.66
CA TRP A 269 -8.10 23.14 7.89
C TRP A 269 -7.28 22.30 6.90
N GLY A 270 -7.25 20.97 7.06
CA GLY A 270 -6.51 20.09 6.17
C GLY A 270 -6.88 18.60 6.29
N TRP A 271 -6.09 17.78 5.61
CA TRP A 271 -6.24 16.32 5.53
C TRP A 271 -4.97 15.60 5.95
N GLY A 272 -5.09 14.80 7.01
CA GLY A 272 -4.00 14.00 7.55
C GLY A 272 -3.95 12.58 6.96
N GLY A 273 -2.73 12.09 6.74
CA GLY A 273 -2.40 10.69 6.50
C GLY A 273 -1.19 10.26 7.35
N GLN A 274 -0.98 8.96 7.52
CA GLN A 274 0.11 8.42 8.33
C GLN A 274 0.93 7.39 7.58
N VAL A 275 2.25 7.49 7.65
CA VAL A 275 3.22 6.48 7.21
C VAL A 275 4.02 6.02 8.43
N PHE A 276 3.99 4.72 8.72
CA PHE A 276 4.75 4.09 9.79
C PHE A 276 5.44 2.82 9.28
N GLY A 277 6.44 2.30 9.97
CA GLY A 277 7.14 1.07 9.61
C GLY A 277 8.65 1.22 9.72
N THR A 278 9.38 0.25 9.16
CA THR A 278 10.85 0.33 9.03
C THR A 278 11.26 1.40 8.01
N ALA A 279 12.55 1.71 7.95
CA ALA A 279 13.09 2.63 6.94
C ALA A 279 12.75 2.17 5.51
N ALA A 280 12.93 0.89 5.21
CA ALA A 280 12.64 0.35 3.88
C ALA A 280 11.15 0.41 3.52
N GLN A 281 10.26 0.03 4.44
CA GLN A 281 8.82 0.06 4.21
C GLN A 281 8.31 1.50 4.02
N SER A 282 8.83 2.44 4.82
CA SER A 282 8.45 3.86 4.75
C SER A 282 8.96 4.51 3.46
N ALA A 283 10.20 4.24 3.05
CA ALA A 283 10.75 4.66 1.76
C ALA A 283 9.92 4.10 0.58
N TYR A 284 9.61 2.79 0.59
CA TYR A 284 8.76 2.15 -0.42
C TYR A 284 7.43 2.87 -0.59
N ARG A 285 6.74 3.19 0.51
CA ARG A 285 5.42 3.87 0.46
C ARG A 285 5.51 5.29 -0.07
N ALA A 286 6.54 6.04 0.31
CA ALA A 286 6.79 7.37 -0.24
C ALA A 286 7.09 7.31 -1.73
N MET A 287 7.91 6.36 -2.19
CA MET A 287 8.17 6.17 -3.62
C MET A 287 6.90 5.78 -4.39
N CYS A 288 6.07 4.91 -3.82
CA CYS A 288 4.77 4.59 -4.41
C CYS A 288 3.91 5.85 -4.58
N ALA A 289 3.79 6.67 -3.54
CA ALA A 289 3.00 7.91 -3.58
C ALA A 289 3.54 8.96 -4.58
N LEU A 290 4.86 9.00 -4.78
CA LEU A 290 5.52 9.99 -5.62
C LEU A 290 5.63 9.61 -7.09
N PHE A 291 5.67 8.32 -7.41
CA PHE A 291 6.02 7.84 -8.76
C PHE A 291 4.99 6.89 -9.38
N LEU A 292 4.11 6.29 -8.59
CA LEU A 292 3.04 5.45 -9.11
C LEU A 292 1.80 6.30 -9.31
N HIS A 293 1.71 6.86 -10.51
CA HIS A 293 0.52 7.55 -11.00
C HIS A 293 -0.20 6.61 -11.96
N PRO A 294 -1.23 5.85 -11.50
CA PRO A 294 -2.08 5.16 -12.44
C PRO A 294 -2.74 6.24 -13.31
N ALA A 295 -2.30 6.32 -14.56
CA ALA A 295 -2.91 7.21 -15.52
C ALA A 295 -4.37 6.77 -15.69
N PRO A 296 -5.34 7.70 -15.81
CA PRO A 296 -6.76 7.33 -15.89
C PRO A 296 -7.10 6.30 -16.99
N ASP A 297 -6.31 6.25 -18.06
CA ASP A 297 -6.44 5.35 -19.20
C ASP A 297 -5.63 4.03 -19.08
N ALA A 298 -4.89 3.85 -17.99
CA ALA A 298 -4.05 2.67 -17.76
C ALA A 298 -4.18 2.09 -16.35
N GLY A 299 -5.00 2.70 -15.49
CA GLY A 299 -5.23 2.26 -14.12
C GLY A 299 -6.00 0.95 -14.06
N ARG A 300 -5.69 0.13 -13.06
CA ARG A 300 -6.35 -1.14 -12.78
C ARG A 300 -7.06 -1.08 -11.44
N ALA A 301 -8.35 -1.38 -11.42
CA ALA A 301 -9.12 -1.43 -10.19
C ALA A 301 -9.64 -2.84 -9.94
N TRP A 302 -9.58 -3.27 -8.69
CA TRP A 302 -10.21 -4.49 -8.21
C TRP A 302 -11.20 -4.13 -7.12
N LEU A 303 -12.48 -4.39 -7.37
CA LEU A 303 -13.56 -4.01 -6.48
C LEU A 303 -14.31 -5.26 -6.01
N PHE A 304 -14.62 -5.31 -4.72
CA PHE A 304 -15.36 -6.41 -4.11
C PHE A 304 -16.49 -5.86 -3.23
N ASP A 305 -17.72 -6.26 -3.51
CA ASP A 305 -18.87 -5.97 -2.66
C ASP A 305 -19.34 -7.21 -1.90
N GLY A 306 -19.23 -7.15 -0.58
CA GLY A 306 -19.76 -8.16 0.34
C GLY A 306 -21.10 -7.78 0.97
N TYR A 307 -21.65 -6.59 0.68
CA TYR A 307 -22.96 -6.19 1.15
C TYR A 307 -24.09 -6.74 0.28
N ARG A 308 -25.32 -6.62 0.78
CA ARG A 308 -26.53 -6.88 -0.03
C ARG A 308 -27.02 -5.56 -0.59
N ASP A 309 -27.51 -5.58 -1.83
CA ASP A 309 -28.12 -4.42 -2.49
C ASP A 309 -29.51 -4.08 -1.91
N GLN A 310 -29.55 -3.64 -0.64
CA GLN A 310 -30.77 -3.22 0.05
C GLN A 310 -30.49 -2.11 1.06
N GLY A 311 -31.44 -1.18 1.19
CA GLY A 311 -31.42 -0.13 2.20
C GLY A 311 -30.22 0.81 2.07
N THR A 312 -29.57 1.13 3.19
CA THR A 312 -28.43 2.06 3.25
C THR A 312 -27.15 1.53 2.61
N PHE A 313 -27.06 0.22 2.36
CA PHE A 313 -25.87 -0.40 1.76
C PHE A 313 -25.77 -0.16 0.26
N ALA A 314 -26.90 0.08 -0.44
CA ALA A 314 -26.93 0.35 -1.87
C ALA A 314 -26.10 1.59 -2.30
N ALA A 315 -25.91 2.56 -1.39
CA ALA A 315 -25.06 3.71 -1.66
C ALA A 315 -23.57 3.33 -1.86
N PHE A 316 -23.15 2.18 -1.34
CA PHE A 316 -21.76 1.70 -1.40
C PHE A 316 -21.48 0.80 -2.60
N ASP A 317 -22.45 0.58 -3.48
CA ASP A 317 -22.36 -0.33 -4.62
C ASP A 317 -21.02 -0.25 -5.38
N ALA A 318 -20.25 -1.34 -5.32
CA ALA A 318 -18.99 -1.46 -6.03
C ALA A 318 -19.17 -1.48 -7.57
N THR A 319 -20.32 -1.90 -8.08
CA THR A 319 -20.64 -1.89 -9.51
C THR A 319 -20.71 -0.45 -10.03
N ALA A 320 -21.44 0.44 -9.36
CA ALA A 320 -21.47 1.86 -9.71
C ALA A 320 -20.08 2.53 -9.67
N ALA A 321 -19.22 2.16 -8.73
CA ALA A 321 -17.83 2.62 -8.69
C ALA A 321 -17.01 2.09 -9.87
N GLY A 322 -17.16 0.80 -10.20
CA GLY A 322 -16.52 0.16 -11.34
C GLY A 322 -16.93 0.79 -12.68
N ASP A 323 -18.20 1.15 -12.84
CA ASP A 323 -18.71 1.84 -14.01
C ASP A 323 -18.11 3.24 -14.18
N ALA A 324 -18.01 4.01 -13.08
CA ALA A 324 -17.38 5.33 -13.09
C ALA A 324 -15.90 5.24 -13.50
N LEU A 325 -15.16 4.28 -12.96
CA LEU A 325 -13.76 4.02 -13.28
C LEU A 325 -13.59 3.58 -14.75
N THR A 326 -14.43 2.64 -15.22
CA THR A 326 -14.40 2.16 -16.60
C THR A 326 -14.68 3.28 -17.60
N LYS A 327 -15.65 4.15 -17.30
CA LYS A 327 -15.96 5.34 -18.11
C LYS A 327 -14.77 6.32 -18.19
N ALA A 328 -13.92 6.35 -17.16
CA ALA A 328 -12.71 7.15 -17.12
C ALA A 328 -11.48 6.48 -17.78
N GLY A 329 -11.61 5.25 -18.28
CA GLY A 329 -10.56 4.51 -18.98
C GLY A 329 -9.84 3.45 -18.14
N TRP A 330 -10.24 3.23 -16.88
CA TRP A 330 -9.65 2.19 -16.04
C TRP A 330 -10.12 0.80 -16.45
N SER A 331 -9.27 -0.21 -16.23
CA SER A 331 -9.68 -1.61 -16.22
C SER A 331 -10.22 -1.97 -14.84
N ALA A 332 -11.54 -1.99 -14.67
CA ALA A 332 -12.19 -2.36 -13.42
C ALA A 332 -12.64 -3.83 -13.42
N HIS A 333 -12.19 -4.61 -12.44
CA HIS A 333 -12.69 -5.95 -12.16
C HIS A 333 -13.59 -5.91 -10.91
N VAL A 334 -14.90 -6.05 -11.12
CA VAL A 334 -15.90 -6.01 -10.05
C VAL A 334 -16.38 -7.42 -9.71
N LEU A 335 -16.34 -7.74 -8.41
CA LEU A 335 -16.94 -8.91 -7.79
C LEU A 335 -18.08 -8.44 -6.88
N ASP A 336 -19.30 -8.67 -7.32
CA ASP A 336 -20.54 -8.28 -6.66
C ASP A 336 -21.56 -9.42 -6.84
N ALA A 337 -22.70 -9.38 -6.14
CA ALA A 337 -23.72 -10.41 -6.15
C ALA A 337 -24.08 -10.86 -7.57
N PRO A 338 -24.12 -12.19 -7.85
CA PRO A 338 -24.00 -13.31 -6.91
C PRO A 338 -22.55 -13.77 -6.62
N ARG A 339 -21.51 -13.04 -7.06
CA ARG A 339 -20.09 -13.38 -6.92
C ARG A 339 -19.43 -12.71 -5.70
N SER A 340 -20.17 -12.64 -4.60
CA SER A 340 -19.81 -11.96 -3.34
C SER A 340 -19.46 -12.94 -2.20
N SER A 341 -19.24 -14.21 -2.52
CA SER A 341 -19.01 -15.27 -1.53
C SER A 341 -17.56 -15.37 -1.09
N ARG A 342 -17.29 -16.09 0.00
CA ARG A 342 -15.93 -16.50 0.36
C ARG A 342 -15.26 -17.31 -0.75
N GLU A 343 -15.99 -18.16 -1.45
CA GLU A 343 -15.40 -18.95 -2.54
C GLU A 343 -14.92 -18.03 -3.68
N ASP A 344 -15.71 -17.01 -4.04
CA ASP A 344 -15.33 -16.00 -5.04
C ASP A 344 -14.11 -15.21 -4.62
N TRP A 345 -14.03 -14.84 -3.34
CA TRP A 345 -12.86 -14.20 -2.75
C TRP A 345 -11.62 -15.09 -2.87
N MET A 346 -11.71 -16.35 -2.43
CA MET A 346 -10.57 -17.27 -2.43
C MET A 346 -10.03 -17.55 -3.83
N ARG A 347 -10.89 -17.56 -4.86
CA ARG A 347 -10.46 -17.67 -6.26
C ARG A 347 -9.51 -16.53 -6.70
N GLN A 348 -9.65 -15.33 -6.13
CA GLN A 348 -8.71 -14.24 -6.40
C GLN A 348 -7.42 -14.38 -5.58
N VAL A 349 -7.55 -14.88 -4.35
CA VAL A 349 -6.42 -15.09 -3.43
C VAL A 349 -5.43 -16.12 -3.98
N GLU A 350 -5.88 -17.15 -4.72
CA GLU A 350 -5.01 -18.20 -5.28
C GLU A 350 -3.88 -17.72 -6.22
N ARG A 351 -3.99 -16.51 -6.77
CA ARG A 351 -2.99 -15.94 -7.71
C ARG A 351 -2.56 -14.51 -7.36
N GLY A 352 -3.13 -13.97 -6.28
CA GLY A 352 -3.01 -12.57 -5.91
C GLY A 352 -3.83 -11.63 -6.81
N VAL A 353 -3.83 -10.35 -6.43
CA VAL A 353 -4.55 -9.28 -7.13
C VAL A 353 -3.56 -8.33 -7.78
N ASN A 354 -3.81 -7.99 -9.04
CA ASN A 354 -2.97 -7.09 -9.82
C ASN A 354 -3.72 -5.78 -10.13
N ALA A 355 -3.80 -4.90 -9.14
CA ALA A 355 -4.55 -3.65 -9.19
C ALA A 355 -3.73 -2.49 -8.60
N ASP A 356 -3.99 -1.27 -9.09
CA ASP A 356 -3.46 -0.02 -8.53
C ASP A 356 -4.44 0.57 -7.50
N LEU A 357 -5.74 0.29 -7.65
CA LEU A 357 -6.81 0.61 -6.70
C LEU A 357 -7.58 -0.64 -6.28
N VAL A 358 -7.77 -0.80 -4.97
CA VAL A 358 -8.63 -1.83 -4.38
C VAL A 358 -9.75 -1.16 -3.59
N MET A 359 -11.00 -1.57 -3.83
CA MET A 359 -12.14 -1.11 -3.06
C MET A 359 -12.93 -2.30 -2.54
N VAL A 360 -13.16 -2.37 -1.23
CA VAL A 360 -13.82 -3.52 -0.60
C VAL A 360 -14.87 -3.05 0.40
N ASN A 361 -16.08 -3.56 0.25
CA ASN A 361 -17.19 -3.34 1.18
C ASN A 361 -17.49 -4.63 1.93
N THR A 362 -17.30 -4.68 3.24
CA THR A 362 -17.61 -5.86 4.07
C THR A 362 -18.02 -5.46 5.49
N SER A 363 -18.41 -6.43 6.31
CA SER A 363 -18.60 -6.25 7.75
C SER A 363 -17.71 -7.22 8.52
N GLY A 364 -17.53 -7.00 9.82
CA GLY A 364 -16.77 -7.92 10.66
C GLY A 364 -15.95 -7.16 11.70
N ASN A 365 -14.73 -7.63 11.93
CA ASN A 365 -13.83 -7.12 12.93
C ASN A 365 -12.39 -7.07 12.39
N TRP A 366 -11.45 -6.51 13.15
CA TRP A 366 -10.05 -6.41 12.73
C TRP A 366 -9.40 -7.77 12.34
N ASP A 367 -9.92 -8.89 12.85
CA ASP A 367 -9.43 -10.26 12.67
C ASP A 367 -10.35 -11.18 11.84
N PHE A 368 -11.40 -10.65 11.21
CA PHE A 368 -12.21 -11.38 10.21
C PHE A 368 -13.11 -10.45 9.39
N PHE A 369 -13.50 -10.89 8.21
CA PHE A 369 -14.52 -10.21 7.41
C PHE A 369 -15.57 -11.16 6.86
N ASP A 370 -16.83 -10.79 7.06
CA ASP A 370 -18.00 -11.52 6.62
C ASP A 370 -18.33 -11.19 5.17
N LEU A 371 -18.66 -12.24 4.42
CA LEU A 371 -19.02 -12.25 3.01
C LEU A 371 -20.36 -12.97 2.83
N GLN A 372 -20.94 -12.91 1.64
CA GLN A 372 -22.28 -13.45 1.40
C GLN A 372 -22.23 -14.56 0.34
N PRO A 373 -22.25 -15.86 0.75
CA PRO A 373 -22.01 -16.38 2.10
C PRO A 373 -20.51 -16.55 2.44
N GLY A 374 -20.21 -16.61 3.74
CA GLY A 374 -18.92 -17.05 4.27
C GLY A 374 -18.20 -16.00 5.11
N GLN A 375 -17.03 -16.36 5.64
CA GLN A 375 -16.20 -15.46 6.43
C GLN A 375 -14.73 -15.76 6.18
N CYS A 376 -13.97 -14.70 5.91
CA CYS A 376 -12.53 -14.74 5.70
C CYS A 376 -11.75 -14.21 6.90
N ARG A 377 -10.46 -14.55 6.96
CA ARG A 377 -9.47 -14.10 7.95
C ARG A 377 -8.43 -13.17 7.30
N PRO A 378 -7.66 -12.40 8.08
CA PRO A 378 -6.61 -11.52 7.57
C PRO A 378 -5.62 -12.20 6.62
N THR A 379 -5.16 -13.41 6.96
CA THR A 379 -4.32 -14.29 6.13
C THR A 379 -4.92 -14.72 4.79
N GLU A 380 -6.21 -14.47 4.57
CA GLU A 380 -6.91 -14.68 3.31
C GLU A 380 -7.02 -13.36 2.51
N VAL A 381 -6.41 -12.26 2.97
CA VAL A 381 -6.21 -11.05 2.15
C VAL A 381 -5.30 -11.41 0.96
N PRO A 382 -5.67 -11.04 -0.28
CA PRO A 382 -4.87 -11.38 -1.46
C PRO A 382 -3.49 -10.71 -1.40
N THR A 383 -2.47 -11.41 -1.88
CA THR A 383 -1.17 -10.77 -2.12
C THR A 383 -1.26 -9.85 -3.33
N LEU A 384 -0.67 -8.66 -3.27
CA LEU A 384 -0.71 -7.72 -4.39
C LEU A 384 0.50 -7.89 -5.33
N GLY A 385 0.20 -8.05 -6.62
CA GLY A 385 1.21 -8.08 -7.68
C GLY A 385 1.85 -6.73 -7.95
N ARG A 386 1.18 -5.63 -7.60
CA ARG A 386 1.63 -4.22 -7.72
C ARG A 386 1.24 -3.46 -6.45
N PRO A 387 1.90 -2.35 -6.09
CA PRO A 387 1.47 -1.55 -4.96
C PRO A 387 0.09 -0.97 -5.24
N ALA A 388 -0.81 -1.02 -4.24
CA ALA A 388 -2.18 -0.53 -4.41
C ALA A 388 -2.60 0.45 -3.30
N MET A 389 -3.55 1.32 -3.65
CA MET A 389 -4.36 2.05 -2.69
C MET A 389 -5.56 1.19 -2.30
N VAL A 390 -5.92 1.14 -1.02
CA VAL A 390 -7.02 0.29 -0.51
C VAL A 390 -8.07 1.14 0.19
N HIS A 391 -9.29 1.19 -0.34
CA HIS A 391 -10.47 1.71 0.34
C HIS A 391 -11.26 0.54 0.93
N PHE A 392 -11.34 0.45 2.26
CA PHE A 392 -11.90 -0.72 2.94
C PHE A 392 -13.02 -0.31 3.90
N VAL A 393 -14.26 -0.35 3.40
CA VAL A 393 -15.48 -0.07 4.17
C VAL A 393 -15.79 -1.29 5.03
N HIS A 394 -15.35 -1.23 6.29
CA HIS A 394 -15.45 -2.33 7.25
C HIS A 394 -15.12 -1.84 8.66
N SER A 395 -15.86 -2.33 9.65
CA SER A 395 -15.67 -1.97 11.07
C SER A 395 -14.38 -2.53 11.67
N TRP A 396 -13.60 -1.70 12.36
CA TRP A 396 -12.32 -2.07 13.01
C TRP A 396 -11.20 -2.50 12.06
N SER A 397 -11.34 -2.33 10.74
CA SER A 397 -10.36 -2.84 9.77
C SER A 397 -8.94 -2.31 9.96
N PHE A 398 -8.80 -1.11 10.58
CA PHE A 398 -7.53 -0.46 10.93
C PHE A 398 -7.29 -0.37 12.45
N GLN A 399 -8.03 -1.12 13.28
CA GLN A 399 -7.93 -1.01 14.75
C GLN A 399 -6.52 -1.29 15.28
N VAL A 400 -5.78 -2.20 14.66
CA VAL A 400 -4.40 -2.57 15.02
C VAL A 400 -3.53 -2.60 13.76
N GLY A 401 -3.47 -1.44 13.08
CA GLY A 401 -3.11 -1.32 11.66
C GLY A 401 -1.79 -1.93 11.18
N SER A 402 -0.79 -2.17 12.04
CA SER A 402 0.50 -2.76 11.64
C SER A 402 0.63 -4.27 11.91
N ARG A 403 -0.32 -4.89 12.63
CA ARG A 403 -0.22 -6.32 12.97
C ARG A 403 -0.57 -7.18 11.76
N ARG A 404 0.27 -8.16 11.42
CA ARG A 404 -0.03 -9.08 10.30
C ARG A 404 -1.30 -9.91 10.53
N ASP A 405 -1.64 -10.22 11.78
CA ASP A 405 -2.87 -10.95 12.11
C ASP A 405 -4.13 -10.06 12.10
N ALA A 406 -4.04 -8.85 11.53
CA ALA A 406 -5.15 -7.92 11.32
C ALA A 406 -5.33 -7.58 9.84
N ILE A 407 -6.56 -7.23 9.44
CA ILE A 407 -6.91 -6.93 8.03
C ILE A 407 -5.97 -5.87 7.43
N ALA A 408 -5.90 -4.68 8.03
CA ALA A 408 -5.04 -3.61 7.51
C ALA A 408 -3.57 -4.00 7.49
N GLY A 409 -3.04 -4.58 8.58
CA GLY A 409 -1.63 -4.97 8.63
C GLY A 409 -1.28 -6.01 7.58
N ARG A 410 -2.20 -6.91 7.24
CA ARG A 410 -2.02 -7.83 6.12
C ARG A 410 -2.03 -7.13 4.77
N TRP A 411 -2.97 -6.22 4.52
CA TRP A 411 -2.96 -5.41 3.29
C TRP A 411 -1.65 -4.65 3.11
N LEU A 412 -1.12 -4.05 4.19
CA LEU A 412 0.15 -3.34 4.18
C LEU A 412 1.34 -4.28 3.92
N GLU A 413 1.39 -5.45 4.56
CA GLU A 413 2.39 -6.50 4.31
C GLU A 413 2.33 -7.02 2.86
N HIS A 414 1.12 -7.09 2.30
CA HIS A 414 0.87 -7.59 0.95
C HIS A 414 1.08 -6.54 -0.15
N GLY A 415 1.39 -5.29 0.20
CA GLY A 415 1.84 -4.27 -0.73
C GLY A 415 0.99 -3.01 -0.83
N ALA A 416 -0.04 -2.86 0.02
CA ALA A 416 -0.79 -1.61 0.07
C ALA A 416 0.12 -0.48 0.58
N TYR A 417 0.20 0.61 -0.20
CA TYR A 417 0.98 1.79 0.17
C TYR A 417 0.10 2.94 0.68
N ALA A 418 -1.20 2.85 0.46
CA ALA A 418 -2.22 3.70 1.04
C ALA A 418 -3.42 2.85 1.45
N TYR A 419 -4.04 3.18 2.59
CA TYR A 419 -5.18 2.44 3.12
C TYR A 419 -6.14 3.39 3.84
N ALA A 420 -7.45 3.23 3.62
CA ALA A 420 -8.49 3.94 4.34
C ALA A 420 -9.44 2.91 4.95
N GLY A 421 -9.63 2.99 6.26
CA GLY A 421 -10.51 2.10 7.00
C GLY A 421 -10.71 2.56 8.44
N SER A 422 -11.47 1.80 9.22
CA SER A 422 -11.89 2.30 10.53
C SER A 422 -11.06 1.74 11.69
N VAL A 423 -10.73 2.61 12.65
CA VAL A 423 -9.99 2.21 13.86
C VAL A 423 -10.89 1.67 14.97
N GLN A 424 -12.21 1.84 14.80
CA GLN A 424 -13.28 1.35 15.64
C GLN A 424 -14.56 1.22 14.80
N GLU A 425 -15.58 0.49 15.27
CA GLU A 425 -16.92 0.45 14.67
C GLU A 425 -17.47 1.83 14.34
N PRO A 426 -17.63 2.21 13.07
CA PRO A 426 -18.25 3.47 12.70
C PRO A 426 -19.74 3.27 12.39
N PHE A 427 -20.51 4.36 12.37
CA PHE A 427 -21.75 4.33 11.57
C PHE A 427 -21.36 4.14 10.10
N LEU A 428 -22.13 3.34 9.35
CA LEU A 428 -21.82 3.10 7.93
C LEU A 428 -21.66 4.42 7.15
N GLN A 429 -22.54 5.38 7.43
CA GLN A 429 -22.56 6.70 6.78
C GLN A 429 -21.37 7.60 7.15
N ALA A 430 -20.56 7.21 8.14
CA ALA A 430 -19.30 7.89 8.43
C ALA A 430 -18.25 7.66 7.34
N PHE A 431 -18.33 6.56 6.60
CA PHE A 431 -17.54 6.36 5.40
C PHE A 431 -18.09 7.23 4.26
N VAL A 432 -17.20 7.71 3.40
CA VAL A 432 -17.60 8.22 2.08
C VAL A 432 -17.96 7.01 1.21
N PRO A 433 -19.12 7.01 0.53
CA PRO A 433 -19.53 5.90 -0.31
C PRO A 433 -18.50 5.54 -1.38
N THR A 434 -18.38 4.24 -1.69
CA THR A 434 -17.39 3.71 -2.63
C THR A 434 -17.47 4.37 -4.03
N PRO A 435 -18.65 4.58 -4.63
CA PRO A 435 -18.76 5.36 -5.87
C PRO A 435 -18.26 6.80 -5.74
N ASP A 436 -18.55 7.46 -4.61
CA ASP A 436 -18.17 8.85 -4.37
C ASP A 436 -16.65 8.99 -4.21
N VAL A 437 -15.99 8.06 -3.51
CA VAL A 437 -14.52 8.04 -3.40
C VAL A 437 -13.88 7.93 -4.78
N ALA A 438 -14.37 7.03 -5.63
CA ALA A 438 -13.87 6.87 -6.99
C ALA A 438 -14.06 8.16 -7.82
N GLN A 439 -15.25 8.76 -7.78
CA GLN A 439 -15.55 10.00 -8.50
C GLN A 439 -14.73 11.20 -8.00
N ARG A 440 -14.50 11.32 -6.69
CA ARG A 440 -13.66 12.37 -6.10
C ARG A 440 -12.22 12.26 -6.60
N MET A 441 -11.64 11.05 -6.57
CA MET A 441 -10.30 10.80 -7.10
C MET A 441 -10.19 11.08 -8.60
N LEU A 442 -11.20 10.70 -9.40
CA LEU A 442 -11.29 11.05 -10.83
C LEU A 442 -11.38 12.56 -11.06
N SER A 443 -11.90 13.31 -10.09
CA SER A 443 -11.99 14.77 -10.09
C SER A 443 -10.74 15.45 -9.54
N ALA A 444 -9.62 14.72 -9.51
CA ALA A 444 -8.31 15.13 -9.00
C ALA A 444 -8.22 15.32 -7.48
N ALA A 445 -9.29 15.13 -6.71
CA ALA A 445 -9.21 15.24 -5.25
C ALA A 445 -8.21 14.20 -4.70
N PRO A 446 -7.30 14.60 -3.80
CA PRO A 446 -6.27 13.71 -3.30
C PRO A 446 -6.86 12.69 -2.32
N TRP A 447 -6.17 11.55 -2.17
CA TRP A 447 -6.60 10.39 -1.38
C TRP A 447 -7.18 10.76 -0.01
N GLY A 448 -6.46 11.55 0.77
CA GLY A 448 -6.86 11.93 2.13
C GLY A 448 -8.14 12.76 2.18
N ALA A 449 -8.44 13.51 1.11
CA ALA A 449 -9.68 14.27 0.98
C ALA A 449 -10.82 13.41 0.43
N SER A 450 -10.51 12.53 -0.53
CA SER A 450 -11.51 11.67 -1.18
C SER A 450 -12.24 10.75 -0.21
N VAL A 451 -11.62 10.38 0.92
CA VAL A 451 -12.18 9.45 1.92
C VAL A 451 -12.70 10.12 3.19
N ARG A 452 -12.84 11.45 3.21
CA ARG A 452 -13.34 12.21 4.36
C ARG A 452 -14.51 13.11 4.00
N TRP A 453 -15.39 13.33 4.98
CA TRP A 453 -16.42 14.36 4.90
C TRP A 453 -15.86 15.73 5.30
N GLU A 454 -16.15 16.73 4.47
CA GLU A 454 -15.80 18.13 4.70
C GLU A 454 -16.93 18.90 5.41
N ALA A 455 -18.18 18.48 5.21
CA ALA A 455 -19.38 19.13 5.75
C ALA A 455 -20.42 18.09 6.22
N GLY A 456 -21.43 18.56 6.97
CA GLY A 456 -22.54 17.72 7.44
C GLY A 456 -22.27 16.98 8.76
N PRO A 457 -23.16 16.07 9.18
CA PRO A 457 -23.11 15.45 10.51
C PRO A 457 -21.88 14.57 10.76
N PHE A 458 -21.24 14.08 9.69
CA PHE A 458 -20.03 13.26 9.74
C PHE A 458 -18.75 14.06 9.48
N SER A 459 -18.83 15.39 9.48
CA SER A 459 -17.68 16.29 9.38
C SER A 459 -16.95 16.54 10.70
N LYS A 460 -17.31 15.88 11.81
CA LYS A 460 -16.53 15.87 13.07
C LYS A 460 -15.39 14.84 12.99
N PRO A 461 -14.34 14.90 13.84
CA PRO A 461 -13.34 13.85 13.87
C PRO A 461 -14.01 12.48 14.09
N TRP A 462 -13.64 11.53 13.26
CA TRP A 462 -14.27 10.24 13.20
C TRP A 462 -13.30 9.07 13.13
N ARG A 463 -13.88 7.88 13.13
CA ARG A 463 -13.16 6.61 13.27
C ARG A 463 -12.39 6.19 12.01
N ILE A 464 -12.37 7.01 10.95
CA ILE A 464 -11.76 6.67 9.66
C ILE A 464 -10.32 7.17 9.62
N ALA A 465 -9.38 6.22 9.63
CA ALA A 465 -7.96 6.48 9.50
C ALA A 465 -7.51 6.41 8.05
N VAL A 466 -6.55 7.28 7.71
CA VAL A 466 -5.86 7.30 6.43
C VAL A 466 -4.40 6.94 6.66
N PHE A 467 -3.99 5.81 6.10
CA PHE A 467 -2.60 5.40 5.98
C PHE A 467 -2.07 5.76 4.58
N GLY A 468 -0.80 6.10 4.50
CA GLY A 468 -0.14 6.62 3.31
C GLY A 468 -0.09 8.15 3.28
N ASP A 469 0.50 8.66 2.21
CA ASP A 469 0.51 10.10 1.90
C ASP A 469 -0.92 10.56 1.52
N PRO A 470 -1.51 11.55 2.23
CA PRO A 470 -2.85 12.03 1.91
C PRO A 470 -2.92 12.75 0.55
N LEU A 471 -1.79 13.10 -0.06
CA LEU A 471 -1.68 13.88 -1.30
C LEU A 471 -1.50 12.99 -2.54
N ILE A 472 -1.79 11.69 -2.46
CA ILE A 472 -1.81 10.82 -3.63
C ILE A 472 -2.96 11.27 -4.55
N THR A 473 -2.65 11.52 -5.83
CA THR A 473 -3.61 11.88 -6.88
C THR A 473 -3.39 11.00 -8.10
N TRP A 474 -4.38 10.97 -8.99
CA TRP A 474 -4.21 10.38 -10.31
C TRP A 474 -3.87 11.47 -11.32
N SER A 475 -2.80 11.26 -12.06
CA SER A 475 -2.27 12.23 -13.00
C SER A 475 -1.69 11.53 -14.22
N LYS A 476 -1.46 12.30 -15.28
CA LYS A 476 -0.71 11.81 -16.43
C LYS A 476 0.74 11.55 -16.01
N ARG A 477 1.37 10.58 -16.66
CA ARG A 477 2.81 10.32 -16.43
C ARG A 477 3.62 11.60 -16.66
N PRO A 478 4.53 11.95 -15.74
CA PRO A 478 5.45 13.06 -15.94
C PRO A 478 6.33 12.86 -17.19
N PRO A 479 6.94 13.93 -17.72
CA PRO A 479 7.93 13.83 -18.78
C PRO A 479 9.09 12.90 -18.37
N ALA A 480 9.60 12.13 -19.33
CA ALA A 480 10.78 11.29 -19.09
C ALA A 480 12.03 12.15 -18.96
N ALA A 481 12.88 11.84 -17.98
CA ALA A 481 14.20 12.43 -17.83
C ALA A 481 15.30 11.44 -18.26
N THR A 482 16.47 11.97 -18.65
CA THR A 482 17.67 11.15 -18.79
C THR A 482 18.44 11.17 -17.48
N LEU A 483 18.97 10.02 -17.08
CA LEU A 483 19.75 9.88 -15.87
C LEU A 483 21.01 9.05 -16.13
N ASP A 484 22.14 9.64 -15.78
CA ASP A 484 23.42 8.94 -15.66
C ASP A 484 23.83 8.89 -14.18
N LEU A 485 24.21 7.70 -13.73
CA LEU A 485 24.61 7.44 -12.34
C LEU A 485 25.91 6.65 -12.37
N PRO A 486 27.06 7.31 -12.59
CA PRO A 486 28.35 6.64 -12.58
C PRO A 486 28.57 5.95 -11.23
N GLY A 487 29.07 4.71 -11.28
CA GLY A 487 29.29 3.87 -10.10
C GLY A 487 28.11 2.97 -9.70
N ALA A 488 26.95 3.12 -10.32
CA ALA A 488 25.84 2.19 -10.11
C ALA A 488 25.98 0.92 -10.99
N THR A 489 25.55 -0.23 -10.45
CA THR A 489 25.59 -1.51 -11.18
C THR A 489 24.23 -1.81 -11.81
N ASP A 490 24.18 -2.09 -13.11
CA ASP A 490 22.95 -2.46 -13.81
C ASP A 490 22.58 -3.92 -13.53
N LEU A 491 21.48 -4.14 -12.80
CA LEU A 491 21.02 -5.49 -12.45
C LEU A 491 20.64 -6.34 -13.66
N GLY A 492 20.19 -5.72 -14.75
CA GLY A 492 19.89 -6.39 -16.00
C GLY A 492 21.15 -6.94 -16.68
N GLN A 493 22.27 -6.21 -16.65
CA GLN A 493 23.56 -6.73 -17.10
C GLN A 493 24.06 -7.87 -16.21
N THR A 494 24.04 -7.68 -14.89
CA THR A 494 24.46 -8.72 -13.93
C THR A 494 23.65 -10.00 -14.10
N MET A 495 22.34 -9.88 -14.29
CA MET A 495 21.44 -11.01 -14.55
C MET A 495 21.81 -11.75 -15.84
N ARG A 496 22.07 -11.03 -16.95
CA ARG A 496 22.47 -11.67 -18.21
C ARG A 496 23.80 -12.43 -18.08
N HIS A 497 24.75 -11.85 -17.35
CA HIS A 497 26.04 -12.49 -17.06
C HIS A 497 25.84 -13.79 -16.25
N ALA A 498 25.08 -13.73 -15.15
CA ALA A 498 24.77 -14.89 -14.32
C ALA A 498 24.04 -16.01 -15.10
N LEU A 499 23.10 -15.67 -15.99
CA LEU A 499 22.45 -16.65 -16.86
C LEU A 499 23.43 -17.30 -17.85
N GLY A 500 24.31 -16.51 -18.46
CA GLY A 500 25.32 -17.02 -19.40
C GLY A 500 26.28 -18.02 -18.76
N GLU A 501 26.65 -17.78 -17.51
CA GLU A 501 27.50 -18.69 -16.71
C GLU A 501 26.70 -19.78 -15.97
N GLN A 502 25.39 -19.87 -16.20
CA GLN A 502 24.49 -20.84 -15.55
C GLN A 502 24.50 -20.75 -14.02
N ARG A 503 24.77 -19.57 -13.45
CA ARG A 503 24.71 -19.29 -12.00
C ARG A 503 23.26 -19.02 -11.57
N PHE A 504 22.41 -20.04 -11.63
CA PHE A 504 20.96 -19.90 -11.41
C PHE A 504 20.55 -19.37 -10.03
N ALA A 505 21.31 -19.72 -8.98
CA ALA A 505 21.07 -19.22 -7.63
C ALA A 505 21.23 -17.69 -7.49
N GLU A 506 21.98 -17.06 -8.41
CA GLU A 506 22.12 -15.61 -8.53
C GLU A 506 21.16 -15.03 -9.56
N ALA A 507 20.99 -15.69 -10.69
CA ALA A 507 20.14 -15.19 -11.78
C ALA A 507 18.65 -15.12 -11.41
N LEU A 508 18.12 -16.09 -10.67
CA LEU A 508 16.69 -16.15 -10.31
C LEU A 508 16.27 -15.00 -9.37
N PRO A 509 16.98 -14.71 -8.28
CA PRO A 509 16.73 -13.50 -7.48
C PRO A 509 16.77 -12.21 -8.32
N LEU A 510 17.72 -12.08 -9.25
CA LEU A 510 17.82 -10.89 -10.10
C LEU A 510 16.64 -10.78 -11.08
N LEU A 511 16.20 -11.88 -11.69
CA LEU A 511 15.00 -11.91 -12.53
C LEU A 511 13.75 -11.49 -11.74
N ALA A 512 13.61 -11.99 -10.51
CA ALA A 512 12.50 -11.63 -9.62
C ALA A 512 12.53 -10.13 -9.24
N ALA A 513 13.71 -9.60 -8.88
CA ALA A 513 13.89 -8.17 -8.58
C ALA A 513 13.62 -7.26 -9.79
N LEU A 514 13.92 -7.73 -11.00
CA LEU A 514 13.60 -7.06 -12.27
C LEU A 514 12.12 -7.18 -12.67
N GLY A 515 11.27 -7.83 -11.85
CA GLY A 515 9.85 -8.03 -12.14
C GLY A 515 9.57 -8.99 -13.31
N ARG A 516 10.55 -9.82 -13.71
CA ARG A 516 10.45 -10.74 -14.85
C ARG A 516 9.84 -12.09 -14.44
N ASP A 517 8.67 -12.06 -13.81
CA ASP A 517 8.06 -13.23 -13.20
C ASP A 517 7.81 -14.39 -14.19
N GLY A 518 7.40 -14.07 -15.42
CA GLY A 518 7.19 -15.06 -16.47
C GLY A 518 8.48 -15.78 -16.91
N ASP A 519 9.63 -15.11 -16.84
CA ASP A 519 10.92 -15.72 -17.18
C ASP A 519 11.44 -16.58 -16.03
N VAL A 520 11.21 -16.15 -14.78
CA VAL A 520 11.42 -16.99 -13.59
C VAL A 520 10.62 -18.28 -13.71
N ALA A 521 9.33 -18.19 -14.05
CA ALA A 521 8.47 -19.37 -14.16
C ALA A 521 8.96 -20.37 -15.22
N LYS A 522 9.27 -19.88 -16.43
CA LYS A 522 9.83 -20.72 -17.51
C LYS A 522 11.15 -21.37 -17.10
N LEU A 523 12.05 -20.61 -16.48
CA LEU A 523 13.34 -21.12 -16.06
C LEU A 523 13.20 -22.14 -14.93
N ALA A 524 12.38 -21.88 -13.92
CA ALA A 524 12.12 -22.81 -12.82
C ALA A 524 11.52 -24.14 -13.32
N ALA A 525 10.54 -24.09 -14.22
CA ALA A 525 9.96 -25.28 -14.83
C ALA A 525 10.99 -26.09 -15.65
N ALA A 526 11.87 -25.40 -16.40
CA ALA A 526 12.95 -26.05 -17.14
C ALA A 526 13.98 -26.69 -16.19
N LEU A 527 14.40 -25.99 -15.13
CA LEU A 527 15.33 -26.54 -14.13
C LEU A 527 14.74 -27.76 -13.44
N LEU A 528 13.47 -27.74 -13.03
CA LEU A 528 12.82 -28.90 -12.42
C LEU A 528 12.81 -30.14 -13.32
N ARG A 529 12.66 -29.95 -14.64
CA ARG A 529 12.62 -31.04 -15.61
C ARG A 529 14.01 -31.55 -15.99
N ASP A 530 14.92 -30.63 -16.30
CA ASP A 530 16.16 -30.94 -16.99
C ASP A 530 17.38 -30.95 -16.06
N ARG A 531 17.38 -30.12 -14.99
CA ARG A 531 18.51 -29.91 -14.06
C ARG A 531 18.04 -29.61 -12.62
N PRO A 532 17.33 -30.52 -11.96
CA PRO A 532 16.71 -30.24 -10.66
C PRO A 532 17.73 -29.95 -9.56
N GLU A 533 18.99 -30.37 -9.70
CA GLU A 533 20.09 -30.08 -8.78
C GLU A 533 20.50 -28.60 -8.77
N ALA A 534 20.26 -27.88 -9.86
CA ALA A 534 20.56 -26.46 -9.97
C ALA A 534 19.55 -25.57 -9.23
N LEU A 535 18.39 -26.13 -8.87
CA LEU A 535 17.38 -25.45 -8.05
C LEU A 535 17.73 -25.59 -6.57
N THR A 536 18.78 -24.88 -6.15
CA THR A 536 19.20 -24.80 -4.74
C THR A 536 18.10 -24.15 -3.87
N PRO A 537 18.16 -24.26 -2.53
CA PRO A 537 17.20 -23.59 -1.65
C PRO A 537 17.03 -22.09 -1.92
N THR A 538 18.14 -21.38 -2.17
CA THR A 538 18.13 -19.95 -2.53
C THR A 538 17.43 -19.70 -3.87
N ALA A 539 17.71 -20.53 -4.88
CA ALA A 539 17.05 -20.47 -6.18
C ALA A 539 15.54 -20.74 -6.05
N ALA A 540 15.17 -21.75 -5.27
CA ALA A 540 13.77 -22.12 -5.02
C ALA A 540 13.01 -20.99 -4.31
N ALA A 541 13.59 -20.40 -3.26
CA ALA A 541 12.99 -19.29 -2.54
C ALA A 541 12.69 -18.08 -3.45
N ALA A 542 13.62 -17.76 -4.36
CA ALA A 542 13.44 -16.68 -5.33
C ALA A 542 12.32 -16.94 -6.35
N CYS A 543 11.94 -18.20 -6.58
CA CYS A 543 10.91 -18.59 -7.54
C CYS A 543 9.49 -18.56 -6.97
N MET A 544 9.32 -18.70 -5.64
CA MET A 544 8.01 -18.86 -4.99
C MET A 544 6.99 -17.79 -5.39
N MET A 545 7.35 -16.52 -5.16
CA MET A 545 6.44 -15.40 -5.42
C MET A 545 6.22 -15.12 -6.91
N PRO A 546 7.23 -15.17 -7.79
CA PRO A 546 7.02 -15.13 -9.24
C PRO A 546 6.05 -16.19 -9.75
N LEU A 547 6.20 -17.45 -9.33
CA LEU A 547 5.35 -18.56 -9.76
C LEU A 547 3.90 -18.38 -9.29
N PHE A 548 3.72 -17.93 -8.04
CA PHE A 548 2.41 -17.56 -7.49
C PHE A 548 1.71 -16.50 -8.36
N ARG A 549 2.40 -15.40 -8.68
CA ARG A 549 1.83 -14.27 -9.43
C ARG A 549 1.45 -14.62 -10.86
N VAL A 550 2.20 -15.50 -11.53
CA VAL A 550 1.83 -15.96 -12.88
C VAL A 550 0.77 -17.08 -12.86
N GLY A 551 0.42 -17.60 -11.67
CA GLY A 551 -0.54 -18.67 -11.50
C GLY A 551 -0.01 -20.06 -11.88
N ASP A 552 1.31 -20.25 -11.93
CA ASP A 552 1.92 -21.56 -12.19
C ASP A 552 2.03 -22.37 -10.90
N VAL A 553 0.86 -22.84 -10.44
CA VAL A 553 0.70 -23.51 -9.15
C VAL A 553 1.46 -24.84 -9.10
N GLU A 554 1.46 -25.59 -10.20
CA GLU A 554 2.12 -26.90 -10.23
C GLU A 554 3.63 -26.76 -10.03
N THR A 555 4.26 -25.86 -10.79
CA THR A 555 5.67 -25.55 -10.64
C THR A 555 5.96 -24.97 -9.26
N MET A 556 5.11 -24.06 -8.76
CA MET A 556 5.27 -23.47 -7.42
C MET A 556 5.35 -24.52 -6.31
N LEU A 557 4.41 -25.48 -6.27
CA LEU A 557 4.39 -26.52 -5.24
C LEU A 557 5.62 -27.45 -5.32
N LYS A 558 6.07 -27.78 -6.54
CA LYS A 558 7.28 -28.57 -6.78
C LYS A 558 8.56 -27.83 -6.38
N VAL A 559 8.60 -26.51 -6.58
CA VAL A 559 9.70 -25.66 -6.11
C VAL A 559 9.68 -25.53 -4.58
N ALA A 560 8.50 -25.39 -3.97
CA ALA A 560 8.36 -25.18 -2.54
C ALA A 560 8.98 -26.32 -1.70
N VAL A 561 8.83 -27.58 -2.15
CA VAL A 561 9.46 -28.74 -1.49
C VAL A 561 10.99 -28.78 -1.63
N ARG A 562 11.59 -27.88 -2.40
CA ARG A 562 13.06 -27.74 -2.59
C ARG A 562 13.68 -26.62 -1.75
N LEU A 563 12.91 -25.96 -0.89
CA LEU A 563 13.39 -24.89 -0.01
C LEU A 563 14.37 -25.36 1.09
N GLY A 564 14.58 -26.66 1.22
CA GLY A 564 15.61 -27.23 2.09
C GLY A 564 15.92 -28.68 1.70
N PRO A 565 16.95 -29.28 2.33
CA PRO A 565 17.34 -30.67 2.05
C PRO A 565 16.27 -31.67 2.52
N ASP A 566 15.49 -31.29 3.53
CA ASP A 566 14.35 -32.08 4.02
C ASP A 566 13.12 -31.16 4.20
N PRO A 567 12.04 -31.34 3.41
CA PRO A 567 10.77 -30.62 3.58
C PRO A 567 10.22 -30.68 5.01
N ALA A 568 10.52 -31.75 5.75
CA ALA A 568 10.13 -31.93 7.14
C ALA A 568 10.92 -31.04 8.13
N THR A 569 11.83 -30.20 7.66
CA THR A 569 12.58 -29.23 8.48
C THR A 569 12.50 -27.80 7.96
N VAL A 570 11.92 -27.57 6.78
CA VAL A 570 11.83 -26.26 6.14
C VAL A 570 10.88 -25.35 6.92
N VAL A 571 11.37 -24.15 7.25
CA VAL A 571 10.56 -23.02 7.73
C VAL A 571 10.71 -21.87 6.74
N ILE A 572 9.60 -21.40 6.20
CA ILE A 572 9.56 -20.25 5.29
C ILE A 572 9.62 -18.98 6.13
N ASP A 573 10.73 -18.25 6.02
CA ASP A 573 11.00 -17.00 6.72
C ASP A 573 10.27 -15.81 6.08
N ASN A 574 9.94 -15.89 4.79
CA ASN A 574 9.18 -14.87 4.09
C ASN A 574 7.67 -14.99 4.41
N PRO A 575 7.11 -14.05 5.19
CA PRO A 575 5.70 -14.08 5.58
C PRO A 575 4.72 -14.12 4.40
N VAL A 576 5.02 -13.40 3.32
CA VAL A 576 4.15 -13.30 2.13
C VAL A 576 4.22 -14.58 1.29
N ALA A 577 5.42 -15.17 1.16
CA ALA A 577 5.57 -16.45 0.46
C ALA A 577 4.90 -17.60 1.21
N LEU A 578 4.87 -17.54 2.54
CA LEU A 578 4.14 -18.46 3.37
C LEU A 578 2.62 -18.36 3.12
N ASP A 579 2.07 -17.16 3.07
CA ASP A 579 0.65 -16.97 2.72
C ASP A 579 0.34 -17.48 1.31
N ALA A 580 1.19 -17.14 0.34
CA ALA A 580 1.06 -17.60 -1.05
C ALA A 580 1.07 -19.13 -1.15
N LEU A 581 1.96 -19.83 -0.43
CA LEU A 581 1.99 -21.29 -0.38
C LEU A 581 0.65 -21.86 0.08
N TRP A 582 0.08 -21.33 1.17
CA TRP A 582 -1.21 -21.79 1.66
C TRP A 582 -2.36 -21.43 0.74
N HIS A 583 -2.34 -20.24 0.12
CA HIS A 583 -3.33 -19.81 -0.86
C HIS A 583 -3.45 -20.82 -2.00
N VAL A 584 -2.33 -21.32 -2.52
CA VAL A 584 -2.34 -22.30 -3.62
C VAL A 584 -2.54 -23.73 -3.14
N ALA A 585 -2.04 -24.10 -1.96
CA ALA A 585 -2.08 -25.49 -1.49
C ALA A 585 -3.45 -25.88 -0.90
N ALA A 586 -4.08 -24.99 -0.12
CA ALA A 586 -5.29 -25.32 0.63
C ALA A 586 -6.44 -25.85 -0.26
N PRO A 587 -6.75 -25.25 -1.43
CA PRO A 587 -7.80 -25.76 -2.32
C PRO A 587 -7.52 -27.19 -2.86
N ARG A 588 -6.26 -27.63 -2.83
CA ARG A 588 -5.81 -28.91 -3.39
C ARG A 588 -5.68 -30.02 -2.34
N LEU A 589 -5.67 -29.67 -1.05
CA LEU A 589 -5.60 -30.63 0.05
C LEU A 589 -6.65 -31.76 0.01
N PRO A 590 -7.89 -31.58 -0.47
CA PRO A 590 -8.85 -32.69 -0.58
C PRO A 590 -8.36 -33.87 -1.44
N THR A 591 -7.46 -33.63 -2.39
CA THR A 591 -6.92 -34.66 -3.30
C THR A 591 -5.40 -34.86 -3.17
N ALA A 592 -4.73 -34.06 -2.33
CA ALA A 592 -3.29 -34.17 -2.11
C ALA A 592 -2.89 -35.53 -1.52
N ALA A 593 -1.82 -36.11 -2.07
CA ALA A 593 -1.19 -37.35 -1.63
C ALA A 593 0.36 -37.24 -1.54
N ASP A 594 0.93 -36.07 -1.86
CA ASP A 594 2.37 -35.85 -1.86
C ASP A 594 2.88 -35.70 -0.42
N HIS A 595 3.71 -36.65 0.03
CA HIS A 595 4.29 -36.66 1.37
C HIS A 595 5.12 -35.40 1.66
N ALA A 596 5.96 -34.98 0.71
CA ALA A 596 6.86 -33.84 0.89
C ALA A 596 6.07 -32.54 1.05
N LEU A 597 5.03 -32.35 0.24
CA LEU A 597 4.14 -31.19 0.35
C LEU A 597 3.41 -31.17 1.69
N LEU A 598 2.88 -32.32 2.15
CA LEU A 598 2.16 -32.37 3.42
C LEU A 598 3.08 -32.07 4.61
N TYR A 599 4.32 -32.61 4.62
CA TYR A 599 5.31 -32.27 5.64
C TYR A 599 5.67 -30.78 5.62
N LEU A 600 5.88 -30.21 4.42
CA LEU A 600 6.15 -28.78 4.26
C LEU A 600 5.01 -27.94 4.87
N LEU A 601 3.75 -28.23 4.52
CA LEU A 601 2.60 -27.49 5.03
C LEU A 601 2.45 -27.64 6.55
N ARG A 602 2.63 -28.85 7.10
CA ARG A 602 2.58 -29.08 8.55
C ARG A 602 3.58 -28.22 9.32
N ASN A 603 4.80 -28.08 8.80
CA ASN A 603 5.83 -27.28 9.46
C ASN A 603 5.65 -25.78 9.29
N ASN A 604 4.87 -25.39 8.29
CA ASN A 604 4.61 -24.01 7.94
C ASN A 604 3.16 -23.62 8.25
N ILE A 605 2.54 -24.18 9.28
CA ILE A 605 1.21 -23.75 9.75
C ILE A 605 1.29 -22.31 10.26
N ARG A 606 0.39 -21.44 9.79
CA ARG A 606 0.31 -20.03 10.24
C ARG A 606 -0.36 -19.98 11.60
N LEU A 607 0.45 -19.83 12.65
CA LEU A 607 0.01 -19.96 14.03
C LEU A 607 -1.09 -18.94 14.43
N GLU A 608 -1.11 -17.77 13.79
CA GLU A 608 -2.13 -16.74 13.99
C GLU A 608 -3.53 -17.13 13.47
N GLN A 609 -3.65 -18.27 12.79
CA GLN A 609 -4.91 -18.83 12.34
C GLN A 609 -4.86 -20.35 12.21
N ALA A 610 -4.10 -21.01 13.10
CA ALA A 610 -3.79 -22.43 12.97
C ALA A 610 -5.03 -23.31 12.76
N GLY A 611 -6.18 -22.96 13.35
CA GLY A 611 -7.45 -23.66 13.13
C GLY A 611 -7.84 -23.73 11.64
N ARG A 612 -7.65 -22.64 10.89
CA ARG A 612 -7.98 -22.56 9.45
C ARG A 612 -7.05 -23.38 8.58
N ASP A 613 -5.76 -23.42 8.90
CA ASP A 613 -4.75 -24.19 8.15
C ASP A 613 -4.84 -25.69 8.46
N VAL A 614 -5.03 -26.04 9.74
CA VAL A 614 -5.10 -27.42 10.23
C VAL A 614 -6.35 -28.13 9.72
N THR A 615 -7.51 -27.46 9.69
CA THR A 615 -8.79 -28.07 9.31
C THR A 615 -8.74 -28.82 7.96
N PRO A 616 -8.32 -28.20 6.83
CA PRO A 616 -8.21 -28.91 5.56
C PRO A 616 -7.01 -29.88 5.52
N LEU A 617 -5.96 -29.62 6.32
CA LEU A 617 -4.75 -30.46 6.33
C LEU A 617 -4.96 -31.81 7.02
N ILE A 618 -5.76 -31.88 8.10
CA ILE A 618 -6.01 -33.14 8.84
C ILE A 618 -6.47 -34.25 7.89
N GLY A 619 -7.46 -33.96 7.04
CA GLY A 619 -8.02 -34.96 6.14
C GLY A 619 -6.99 -35.48 5.12
N ALA A 620 -6.14 -34.59 4.60
CA ALA A 620 -5.05 -34.99 3.70
C ALA A 620 -3.96 -35.80 4.43
N TRP A 621 -3.61 -35.35 5.64
CA TRP A 621 -2.62 -35.97 6.49
C TRP A 621 -3.01 -37.41 6.86
N GLU A 622 -4.24 -37.64 7.32
CA GLU A 622 -4.67 -38.98 7.74
C GLU A 622 -4.80 -39.96 6.57
N ARG A 623 -5.12 -39.48 5.36
CA ARG A 623 -5.14 -40.34 4.16
C ARG A 623 -3.76 -40.88 3.81
N VAL A 624 -2.72 -40.08 4.00
CA VAL A 624 -1.33 -40.42 3.63
C VAL A 624 -0.58 -41.12 4.76
N PHE A 625 -0.75 -40.67 6.01
CA PHE A 625 0.02 -41.12 7.17
C PHE A 625 -0.78 -42.01 8.14
N GLY A 626 -2.02 -42.36 7.77
CA GLY A 626 -2.89 -43.25 8.55
C GLY A 626 -3.81 -42.52 9.52
N ARG A 627 -4.91 -43.18 9.88
CA ARG A 627 -5.93 -42.65 10.81
C ARG A 627 -5.31 -42.35 12.18
N GLY A 628 -5.69 -41.22 12.78
CA GLY A 628 -5.20 -40.79 14.10
C GLY A 628 -3.89 -40.01 14.07
N SER A 629 -3.13 -40.05 12.97
CA SER A 629 -1.94 -39.21 12.79
C SER A 629 -2.29 -37.71 12.79
N GLY A 630 -3.49 -37.37 12.29
CA GLY A 630 -4.02 -36.00 12.31
C GLY A 630 -4.17 -35.47 13.73
N GLN A 631 -4.69 -36.26 14.67
CA GLN A 631 -4.85 -35.85 16.07
C GLN A 631 -3.52 -35.52 16.75
N SER A 632 -2.45 -36.28 16.45
CA SER A 632 -1.11 -35.97 16.96
C SER A 632 -0.57 -34.66 16.39
N MET A 633 -0.83 -34.38 15.11
CA MET A 633 -0.51 -33.08 14.49
C MET A 633 -1.26 -31.93 15.17
N VAL A 634 -2.57 -32.07 15.41
CA VAL A 634 -3.35 -31.02 16.12
C VAL A 634 -2.77 -30.75 17.51
N ARG A 635 -2.28 -31.76 18.24
CA ARG A 635 -1.65 -31.59 19.57
C ARG A 635 -0.42 -30.74 19.51
N GLU A 636 0.50 -31.10 18.62
CA GLU A 636 1.73 -30.35 18.46
C GLU A 636 1.46 -28.88 18.10
N VAL A 637 0.51 -28.63 17.19
CA VAL A 637 0.18 -27.26 16.77
C VAL A 637 -0.47 -26.49 17.91
N ARG A 638 -1.40 -27.11 18.64
CA ARG A 638 -2.08 -26.52 19.81
C ARG A 638 -1.08 -26.07 20.87
N ASP A 639 -0.04 -26.86 21.12
CA ASP A 639 0.99 -26.55 22.13
C ASP A 639 1.83 -25.32 21.74
N LYS A 640 1.96 -25.02 20.44
CA LYS A 640 2.66 -23.83 19.91
C LYS A 640 1.79 -22.57 19.90
N VAL A 641 0.47 -22.71 19.83
CA VAL A 641 -0.46 -21.56 19.78
C VAL A 641 -0.60 -20.95 21.17
N THR A 642 -0.50 -19.62 21.27
CA THR A 642 -0.67 -18.88 22.54
C THR A 642 -2.07 -18.26 22.71
N ARG A 643 -2.77 -17.98 21.60
CA ARG A 643 -4.08 -17.33 21.58
C ARG A 643 -5.21 -18.28 22.01
N PRO A 644 -5.98 -17.99 23.09
CA PRO A 644 -7.03 -18.87 23.61
C PRO A 644 -8.14 -19.22 22.61
N GLU A 645 -8.52 -18.28 21.76
CA GLU A 645 -9.52 -18.46 20.71
C GLU A 645 -9.09 -19.48 19.66
N ILE A 646 -7.84 -19.42 19.20
CA ILE A 646 -7.29 -20.39 18.24
C ILE A 646 -7.14 -21.76 18.92
N ARG A 647 -6.73 -21.79 20.21
CA ARG A 647 -6.72 -23.04 20.99
C ARG A 647 -8.09 -23.69 21.05
N ARG A 648 -9.17 -22.90 21.26
CA ARG A 648 -10.55 -23.40 21.25
C ARG A 648 -10.97 -23.92 19.88
N GLU A 649 -10.59 -23.23 18.80
CA GLU A 649 -10.82 -23.73 17.43
C GLU A 649 -10.15 -25.10 17.24
N LEU A 650 -8.87 -25.24 17.63
CA LEU A 650 -8.14 -26.50 17.54
C LEU A 650 -8.75 -27.58 18.46
N ASP A 651 -9.17 -27.23 19.68
CA ASP A 651 -9.85 -28.12 20.64
C ASP A 651 -11.15 -28.69 20.07
N SER A 652 -11.88 -27.91 19.26
CA SER A 652 -13.08 -28.40 18.57
C SER A 652 -12.78 -29.50 17.53
N LEU A 653 -11.59 -29.48 16.92
CA LEU A 653 -11.17 -30.50 15.94
C LEU A 653 -10.86 -31.86 16.60
N TYR A 654 -10.55 -31.88 17.89
CA TYR A 654 -10.42 -33.13 18.67
C TYR A 654 -11.76 -33.80 18.94
N SER A 655 -12.80 -32.99 19.10
CA SER A 655 -14.10 -33.43 19.63
C SER A 655 -15.03 -33.99 18.56
N GLY A 656 -14.52 -34.21 17.34
CA GLY A 656 -15.25 -34.82 16.22
C GLY A 656 -15.88 -36.17 16.62
N PRO A 657 -17.00 -36.56 15.98
CA PRO A 657 -17.97 -37.49 16.57
C PRO A 657 -17.30 -38.80 16.96
N ARG A 658 -17.31 -39.11 18.26
CA ARG A 658 -17.07 -40.46 18.74
C ARG A 658 -18.06 -41.36 18.01
N ARG A 659 -17.57 -42.14 17.04
CA ARG A 659 -18.34 -43.24 16.47
C ARG A 659 -18.44 -44.36 17.48
#